data_AF-A0A818UBL7-F1
#
_entry.id   AF-A0A818UBL7-F1
#
_cell.length_a   1.000
_cell.length_b   1.000
_cell.length_c   1.000
_cell.angle_alpha   90.00
_cell.angle_beta   90.00
_cell.angle_gamma   90.00
#
_symmetry.space_group_name_H-M   'P 1'
#
loop_
_entity.id
_entity.type
_entity.pdbx_description
1 polymer ?
#
loop_
_entity_poly.entity_id
_entity_poly.type
_entity_poly.pdbx_seq_one_letter_code
_entity_poly.pdbx_strand_id
1 'polypeptide(L)'
;MSSLVIGLDIGGSHITATLVRIEQLSNRVLSIEKDKLYSLAYEQPIRRDPRLIISTWIDCIHELLRDLVDELKEDDTIIGIACGIPGPMDYERGISYIQSSTLHKCNNFFGLNLRLSFEYGLRELVSCWKHQSNVKCDTLSVSSSFSTRSYSKQQINPENLQQTTQIATISSVKSDTFNFTVAATTPNEEIKEEEFSIKDTKNYCGRSGDADFYMKYEINDSTHQINFDNMEVNSTEKSIAIENSSAILLPIMEQLSDIPISFYNDATCFAVGEATSIQHKAYQRILALTLGTGFGSTFIDQYEIIKNRCDVPPGGMLWNYPYDDKSIADDWFSTRGLINIYNTILQQESLDNHSHMSINKEKPILNINNKSNTLDGVSLAAQASNGDENALKAFQIFAECLGNFLIPHIKKFKADLIVIGGGLAQTWHFIENELNKTIKKFCNTEVYFSLAHEKSICLGAVQQQLSILFQSKNSCFRKTCQNLLPAIKTIDSNQYDLYPCHDIPIGFIGIGHKQLNEEMFRLVEQNQILLIDGFVGTYFDEYAYELNKYYSQTAKRKMSTSLIFYDTRTFLKMDLNSKKELYLQYSKSIFGKIATDLDFKKDFIDLNKLNYLKNNLSYPCVIIGPGASFINDTSPLIYIDLPKNELYYRVAAETSCSYLKPTEIIQQESSSKSNDNDDYELTQDMYEKKCLYFLDYPVFNKLKQELLSRMTFFVDGQRPNCPTWLHGHTFRQALSHLANVPIRVRPWFESGPWGGEWLKSICTNLSQLSRNYAWSFEMITPENGIILSDENHHLLEFSWDLFYGSQANRILGNYEHYRLFGGSNDFPIRFDFLDTMDGGNLSIQCHPNLEYMRTNFGEKITQDETYYIVETKQHWKEEHNNDNKASAHVYLGFQDNVDPEEFHQALLSSRREQKELNVEKYIQSIPSNMHDFFLIPNETIHASGQNQVVLEISATPYIYTFKLYDWLRLGLDGHLRPLNIERGMKNLKFDRRGEQLRCQPITMKFEQEKYEEQYLPTHNLHFYDVERLIIQSDESIEIVRSTENRFHLCMLVEGDAIEIEFNTIDNDQQKQLRQYNYIETFLIPASITQYRLRPIIKNQNNKKKPRQFVLLIAFLKWNCEKLLD
;
A
#
# COMPACT_ATOMS: atom_id res chain seq x y z
N MET A 1 19.75 18.71 -27.74
CA MET A 1 19.36 17.79 -26.65
C MET A 1 18.77 16.55 -27.25
N SER A 2 19.61 15.54 -27.43
CA SER A 2 19.15 14.18 -27.69
C SER A 2 18.93 13.48 -26.36
N SER A 3 17.74 12.91 -26.20
CA SER A 3 17.45 12.05 -25.06
C SER A 3 17.95 10.63 -25.34
N LEU A 4 18.57 10.02 -24.35
CA LEU A 4 19.07 8.65 -24.37
C LEU A 4 18.32 7.81 -23.34
N VAL A 5 18.08 6.54 -23.65
CA VAL A 5 17.53 5.56 -22.70
C VAL A 5 18.39 4.31 -22.76
N ILE A 6 18.74 3.75 -21.60
CA ILE A 6 19.43 2.46 -21.53
C ILE A 6 18.36 1.35 -21.52
N GLY A 7 18.38 0.49 -22.53
CA GLY A 7 17.54 -0.71 -22.58
C GLY A 7 18.31 -1.92 -22.07
N LEU A 8 17.71 -2.71 -21.18
CA LEU A 8 18.29 -3.94 -20.64
C LEU A 8 17.39 -5.15 -20.94
N ASP A 9 18.03 -6.26 -21.26
CA ASP A 9 17.46 -7.61 -21.24
C ASP A 9 18.13 -8.40 -20.12
N ILE A 10 17.37 -8.69 -19.06
CA ILE A 10 17.85 -9.38 -17.88
C ILE A 10 17.31 -10.81 -17.91
N GLY A 11 18.15 -11.75 -18.35
CA GLY A 11 17.82 -13.17 -18.46
C GLY A 11 18.19 -14.00 -17.23
N GLY A 12 18.06 -15.33 -17.38
CA GLY A 12 18.42 -16.30 -16.35
C GLY A 12 19.92 -16.37 -16.03
N SER A 13 20.76 -16.23 -17.05
CA SER A 13 22.20 -16.50 -17.02
C SER A 13 23.05 -15.42 -17.69
N HIS A 14 22.42 -14.36 -18.20
CA HIS A 14 23.06 -13.29 -18.94
C HIS A 14 22.28 -12.00 -18.77
N ILE A 15 22.97 -10.88 -18.96
CA ILE A 15 22.38 -9.56 -19.12
C ILE A 15 22.90 -8.96 -20.43
N THR A 16 22.01 -8.37 -21.21
CA THR A 16 22.34 -7.58 -22.39
C THR A 16 21.90 -6.13 -22.18
N ALA A 17 22.73 -5.18 -22.56
CA ALA A 17 22.48 -3.75 -22.46
C ALA A 17 22.67 -3.07 -23.82
N THR A 18 21.85 -2.06 -24.10
CA THR A 18 21.95 -1.22 -25.29
C THR A 18 21.60 0.23 -24.94
N LEU A 19 22.18 1.17 -25.67
CA LEU A 19 21.90 2.60 -25.52
C LEU A 19 21.03 3.05 -26.70
N VAL A 20 19.84 3.55 -26.41
CA VAL A 20 18.86 3.96 -27.42
C VAL A 20 18.76 5.48 -27.45
N ARG A 21 19.08 6.07 -28.61
CA ARG A 21 18.88 7.50 -28.85
C ARG A 21 17.45 7.76 -29.32
N ILE A 22 16.82 8.77 -28.73
CA ILE A 22 15.43 9.13 -29.02
C ILE A 22 15.42 10.30 -30.02
N GLU A 23 15.12 10.00 -31.28
CA GLU A 23 14.81 11.02 -32.29
C GLU A 23 13.30 11.24 -32.34
N GLN A 24 12.87 12.47 -32.05
CA GLN A 24 11.45 12.78 -31.87
C GLN A 24 10.73 12.90 -33.22
N LEU A 25 9.88 11.92 -33.56
CA LEU A 25 8.86 12.02 -34.61
C LEU A 25 7.56 11.37 -34.12
N SER A 26 6.54 12.17 -33.78
CA SER A 26 5.15 11.72 -33.58
C SER A 26 4.90 10.65 -32.49
N ASN A 27 5.24 10.91 -31.22
CA ASN A 27 4.92 10.05 -30.07
C ASN A 27 5.41 8.58 -30.16
N ARG A 28 6.32 8.26 -31.11
CA ARG A 28 6.88 6.93 -31.32
C ARG A 28 8.36 7.05 -31.69
N VAL A 29 9.22 6.18 -31.15
CA VAL A 29 10.65 6.18 -31.46
C VAL A 29 10.84 5.46 -32.79
N LEU A 30 11.45 6.12 -33.79
CA LEU A 30 11.55 5.58 -35.15
C LEU A 30 12.98 5.25 -35.60
N SER A 31 14.01 5.60 -34.84
CA SER A 31 15.40 5.35 -35.26
C SER A 31 16.32 5.05 -34.08
N ILE A 32 17.03 3.92 -34.19
CA ILE A 32 18.14 3.52 -33.32
C ILE A 32 19.41 4.00 -34.02
N GLU A 33 20.21 4.84 -33.38
CA GLU A 33 21.33 5.46 -34.08
C GLU A 33 22.51 4.50 -34.35
N LYS A 34 22.65 3.34 -33.66
CA LYS A 34 23.59 2.24 -34.02
C LYS A 34 23.46 0.97 -33.14
N ASP A 35 23.85 -0.18 -33.70
CA ASP A 35 23.71 -1.55 -33.17
C ASP A 35 24.89 -2.01 -32.30
N LYS A 36 25.19 -1.33 -31.18
CA LYS A 36 26.11 -1.88 -30.18
C LYS A 36 25.31 -2.49 -29.02
N LEU A 37 25.31 -3.82 -28.97
CA LEU A 37 24.79 -4.63 -27.86
C LEU A 37 25.98 -5.09 -27.03
N TYR A 38 25.94 -4.82 -25.73
CA TYR A 38 26.92 -5.33 -24.79
C TYR A 38 26.27 -6.43 -23.96
N SER A 39 26.85 -7.64 -23.97
CA SER A 39 26.29 -8.81 -23.29
C SER A 39 27.32 -9.40 -22.32
N LEU A 40 26.94 -9.50 -21.05
CA LEU A 40 27.71 -10.18 -20.02
C LEU A 40 26.99 -11.47 -19.61
N ALA A 41 27.69 -12.60 -19.76
CA ALA A 41 27.29 -13.86 -19.16
C ALA A 41 27.89 -13.96 -17.75
N TYR A 42 27.15 -14.55 -16.82
CA TYR A 42 27.64 -14.80 -15.47
C TYR A 42 27.50 -16.28 -15.09
N GLU A 43 28.55 -16.84 -14.51
CA GLU A 43 28.50 -18.20 -13.94
C GLU A 43 27.91 -18.14 -12.52
N GLN A 44 26.86 -18.94 -12.29
CA GLN A 44 26.09 -18.94 -11.04
C GLN A 44 26.32 -20.22 -10.23
N PRO A 45 27.04 -20.15 -9.09
CA PRO A 45 26.97 -21.16 -8.06
C PRO A 45 25.65 -21.02 -7.27
N ILE A 46 25.11 -22.16 -6.85
CA ILE A 46 23.93 -22.27 -5.99
C ILE A 46 24.19 -21.49 -4.68
N ARG A 47 23.26 -20.61 -4.28
CA ARG A 47 23.31 -19.74 -3.06
C ARG A 47 24.28 -18.54 -3.13
N ARG A 48 24.17 -17.66 -4.14
CA ARG A 48 24.79 -16.33 -4.08
C ARG A 48 23.86 -15.29 -3.45
N ASP A 49 24.48 -14.35 -2.74
CA ASP A 49 23.89 -13.09 -2.33
C ASP A 49 23.39 -12.31 -3.56
N PRO A 50 22.14 -11.83 -3.60
CA PRO A 50 21.58 -11.13 -4.77
C PRO A 50 22.39 -9.88 -5.17
N ARG A 51 23.15 -9.26 -4.25
CA ARG A 51 24.00 -8.10 -4.57
C ARG A 51 25.04 -8.40 -5.62
N LEU A 52 25.59 -9.61 -5.67
CA LEU A 52 26.60 -10.02 -6.65
C LEU A 52 26.02 -10.10 -8.08
N ILE A 53 24.74 -10.43 -8.18
CA ILE A 53 24.04 -10.50 -9.46
C ILE A 53 23.73 -9.08 -9.92
N ILE A 54 23.20 -8.26 -9.01
CA ILE A 54 22.92 -6.85 -9.29
C ILE A 54 24.21 -6.10 -9.65
N SER A 55 25.34 -6.35 -8.98
CA SER A 55 26.62 -5.73 -9.35
C SER A 55 27.03 -6.07 -10.77
N THR A 56 26.80 -7.32 -11.22
CA THR A 56 27.03 -7.72 -12.62
C THR A 56 26.15 -6.92 -13.59
N TRP A 57 24.91 -6.62 -13.19
CA TRP A 57 24.02 -5.78 -14.01
C TRP A 57 24.51 -4.33 -14.10
N ILE A 58 25.00 -3.77 -12.99
CA ILE A 58 25.60 -2.43 -12.94
C ILE A 58 26.90 -2.38 -13.75
N ASP A 59 27.75 -3.41 -13.66
CA ASP A 59 28.97 -3.52 -14.46
C ASP A 59 28.65 -3.58 -15.96
N CYS A 60 27.57 -4.23 -16.37
CA CYS A 60 27.10 -4.23 -17.76
C CYS A 60 26.81 -2.83 -18.28
N ILE A 61 26.12 -2.00 -17.47
CA ILE A 61 25.85 -0.59 -17.80
C ILE A 61 27.15 0.20 -17.86
N HIS A 62 28.02 0.00 -16.88
CA HIS A 62 29.29 0.71 -16.79
C HIS A 62 30.17 0.45 -18.02
N GLU A 63 30.33 -0.80 -18.43
CA GLU A 63 31.10 -1.18 -19.62
C GLU A 63 30.44 -0.65 -20.90
N LEU A 64 29.10 -0.71 -21.03
CA LEU A 64 28.37 -0.12 -22.16
C LEU A 64 28.67 1.38 -22.31
N LEU A 65 28.59 2.13 -21.20
CA LEU A 65 28.84 3.57 -21.22
C LEU A 65 30.31 3.89 -21.50
N ARG A 66 31.26 3.09 -20.95
CA ARG A 66 32.69 3.25 -21.21
C ARG A 66 33.05 3.02 -22.69
N ASP A 67 32.45 2.01 -23.32
CA ASP A 67 32.69 1.67 -24.72
C ASP A 67 32.04 2.66 -25.71
N LEU A 68 31.07 3.47 -25.23
CA LEU A 68 30.35 4.45 -26.03
C LEU A 68 30.78 5.90 -25.75
N VAL A 69 31.76 6.14 -24.87
CA VAL A 69 32.24 7.49 -24.50
C VAL A 69 32.47 8.38 -25.70
N ASP A 70 33.21 7.88 -26.70
CA ASP A 70 33.60 8.65 -27.88
C ASP A 70 32.44 8.93 -28.85
N GLU A 71 31.30 8.27 -28.65
CA GLU A 71 30.08 8.42 -29.45
C GLU A 71 29.02 9.33 -28.78
N LEU A 72 29.23 9.69 -27.51
CA LEU A 72 28.34 10.57 -26.75
C LEU A 72 28.63 12.05 -27.07
N LYS A 73 27.57 12.85 -27.19
CA LYS A 73 27.67 14.31 -27.38
C LYS A 73 27.58 15.02 -26.03
N GLU A 74 28.17 16.21 -25.91
CA GLU A 74 28.09 17.02 -24.67
C GLU A 74 26.64 17.34 -24.24
N ASP A 75 25.70 17.43 -25.18
CA ASP A 75 24.29 17.73 -24.92
C ASP A 75 23.38 16.49 -24.80
N ASP A 76 23.98 15.29 -24.73
CA ASP A 76 23.27 14.05 -24.50
C ASP A 76 22.82 13.92 -23.04
N THR A 77 21.59 13.44 -22.84
CA THR A 77 21.01 13.26 -21.51
C THR A 77 20.35 11.90 -21.41
N ILE A 78 20.75 11.09 -20.43
CA ILE A 78 20.08 9.83 -20.10
C ILE A 78 18.82 10.17 -19.31
N ILE A 79 17.67 9.84 -19.88
CA ILE A 79 16.35 10.15 -19.29
C ILE A 79 15.69 8.93 -18.62
N GLY A 80 16.31 7.74 -18.70
CA GLY A 80 15.79 6.54 -18.03
C GLY A 80 16.59 5.26 -18.30
N ILE A 81 16.34 4.25 -17.47
CA ILE A 81 16.76 2.86 -17.66
C ILE A 81 15.50 1.99 -17.74
N ALA A 82 15.36 1.21 -18.80
CA ALA A 82 14.22 0.32 -19.03
C ALA A 82 14.68 -1.14 -19.10
N CYS A 83 14.13 -1.98 -18.23
CA CYS A 83 14.54 -3.36 -18.04
C CYS A 83 13.43 -4.33 -18.47
N GLY A 84 13.70 -5.17 -19.47
CA GLY A 84 12.94 -6.40 -19.71
C GLY A 84 13.46 -7.51 -18.79
N ILE A 85 12.58 -8.10 -17.97
CA ILE A 85 12.93 -9.14 -17.00
C ILE A 85 11.82 -10.21 -16.94
N PRO A 86 12.15 -11.51 -16.75
CA PRO A 86 11.15 -12.55 -16.59
C PRO A 86 10.36 -12.41 -15.29
N GLY A 87 9.12 -12.90 -15.30
CA GLY A 87 8.24 -12.93 -14.14
C GLY A 87 8.29 -14.23 -13.33
N PRO A 88 7.44 -14.37 -12.29
CA PRO A 88 6.44 -13.40 -11.83
C PRO A 88 7.02 -12.25 -10.99
N MET A 89 6.49 -11.03 -11.15
CA MET A 89 6.98 -9.81 -10.50
C MET A 89 5.88 -8.73 -10.43
N ASP A 90 5.90 -7.87 -9.41
CA ASP A 90 5.25 -6.54 -9.45
C ASP A 90 6.22 -5.61 -10.20
N TYR A 91 6.02 -5.49 -11.50
CA TYR A 91 6.87 -4.70 -12.40
C TYR A 91 6.81 -3.20 -12.11
N GLU A 92 5.67 -2.71 -11.65
CA GLU A 92 5.47 -1.29 -11.32
C GLU A 92 6.38 -0.91 -10.15
N ARG A 93 6.37 -1.70 -9.07
CA ARG A 93 7.16 -1.40 -7.87
C ARG A 93 8.57 -1.96 -7.90
N GLY A 94 8.85 -2.93 -8.76
CA GLY A 94 10.16 -3.56 -8.80
C GLY A 94 10.30 -4.76 -7.85
N ILE A 95 9.19 -5.40 -7.43
CA ILE A 95 9.21 -6.46 -6.39
C ILE A 95 9.12 -7.84 -7.04
N SER A 96 10.13 -8.68 -6.81
CA SER A 96 10.19 -10.02 -7.39
C SER A 96 9.35 -11.05 -6.62
N TYR A 97 8.51 -11.82 -7.34
CA TYR A 97 7.78 -12.98 -6.81
C TYR A 97 8.44 -14.31 -7.21
N ILE A 98 9.69 -14.28 -7.68
CA ILE A 98 10.37 -15.45 -8.23
C ILE A 98 10.85 -16.37 -7.10
N GLN A 99 10.27 -17.57 -7.01
CA GLN A 99 10.51 -18.57 -5.95
C GLN A 99 11.52 -19.69 -6.34
N SER A 100 12.29 -19.50 -7.41
CA SER A 100 13.21 -20.46 -8.03
C SER A 100 12.55 -21.67 -8.73
N SER A 101 12.43 -21.54 -10.06
CA SER A 101 12.44 -22.63 -11.06
C SER A 101 12.56 -22.05 -12.49
N THR A 102 12.08 -20.83 -12.72
CA THR A 102 12.13 -20.09 -14.01
C THR A 102 13.47 -19.42 -14.29
N LEU A 103 14.09 -18.80 -13.28
CA LEU A 103 15.54 -18.57 -13.26
C LEU A 103 16.16 -19.77 -12.55
N HIS A 104 16.49 -20.82 -13.29
CA HIS A 104 17.28 -21.92 -12.74
C HIS A 104 18.51 -21.31 -12.05
N LYS A 105 18.55 -21.33 -10.70
CA LYS A 105 19.70 -21.08 -9.79
C LYS A 105 19.66 -19.87 -8.82
N CYS A 106 18.56 -19.10 -8.68
CA CYS A 106 18.50 -18.01 -7.66
C CYS A 106 17.29 -18.12 -6.70
N ASN A 107 17.51 -18.57 -5.46
CA ASN A 107 16.46 -18.72 -4.42
C ASN A 107 16.20 -17.44 -3.59
N ASN A 108 17.05 -16.42 -3.74
CA ASN A 108 17.08 -15.25 -2.84
C ASN A 108 16.36 -14.00 -3.39
N PHE A 109 15.65 -14.14 -4.52
CA PHE A 109 14.94 -13.03 -5.17
C PHE A 109 13.49 -12.89 -4.72
N PHE A 110 12.89 -13.92 -4.14
CA PHE A 110 11.52 -13.83 -3.65
C PHE A 110 11.41 -12.72 -2.59
N GLY A 111 10.49 -11.77 -2.79
CA GLY A 111 10.33 -10.61 -1.91
C GLY A 111 11.22 -9.43 -2.24
N LEU A 112 12.31 -9.62 -2.99
CA LEU A 112 13.34 -8.61 -3.19
C LEU A 112 12.80 -7.41 -3.99
N ASN A 113 13.01 -6.21 -3.46
CA ASN A 113 12.83 -4.96 -4.20
C ASN A 113 14.07 -4.72 -5.08
N LEU A 114 13.98 -5.15 -6.34
CA LEU A 114 15.04 -5.04 -7.32
C LEU A 114 15.31 -3.59 -7.72
N ARG A 115 14.27 -2.75 -7.78
CA ARG A 115 14.40 -1.32 -8.10
C ARG A 115 15.34 -0.62 -7.12
N LEU A 116 15.08 -0.72 -5.82
CA LEU A 116 15.91 -0.09 -4.79
C LEU A 116 17.35 -0.62 -4.80
N SER A 117 17.51 -1.92 -5.03
CA SER A 117 18.83 -2.56 -5.10
C SER A 117 19.62 -2.07 -6.32
N PHE A 118 18.95 -1.88 -7.46
CA PHE A 118 19.53 -1.33 -8.67
C PHE A 118 19.92 0.15 -8.50
N GLU A 119 19.03 0.96 -7.90
CA GLU A 119 19.31 2.36 -7.56
C GLU A 119 20.50 2.50 -6.62
N TYR A 120 20.62 1.62 -5.62
CA TYR A 120 21.77 1.58 -4.72
C TYR A 120 23.06 1.34 -5.51
N GLY A 121 23.09 0.31 -6.35
CA GLY A 121 24.25 -0.04 -7.18
C GLY A 121 24.67 1.08 -8.15
N LEU A 122 23.71 1.75 -8.78
CA LEU A 122 23.99 2.93 -9.62
C LEU A 122 24.60 4.08 -8.82
N ARG A 123 24.04 4.42 -7.65
CA ARG A 123 24.60 5.47 -6.78
C ARG A 123 26.01 5.11 -6.32
N GLU A 124 26.29 3.84 -6.08
CA GLU A 124 27.63 3.39 -5.78
C GLU A 124 28.59 3.61 -6.94
N LEU A 125 28.20 3.21 -8.16
CA LEU A 125 28.97 3.43 -9.38
C LEU A 125 29.29 4.93 -9.57
N VAL A 126 28.29 5.80 -9.48
CA VAL A 126 28.46 7.26 -9.61
C VAL A 126 29.46 7.80 -8.58
N SER A 127 29.34 7.36 -7.32
CA SER A 127 30.25 7.81 -6.27
C SER A 127 31.70 7.32 -6.49
N CYS A 128 31.90 6.11 -7.02
CA CYS A 128 33.25 5.62 -7.38
C CYS A 128 33.90 6.50 -8.46
N TRP A 129 33.13 6.91 -9.47
CA TRP A 129 33.57 7.83 -10.52
C TRP A 129 33.92 9.22 -9.99
N LYS A 130 33.14 9.77 -9.05
CA LYS A 130 33.44 11.04 -8.37
C LYS A 130 34.74 11.01 -7.56
N HIS A 131 35.10 9.85 -7.01
CA HIS A 131 36.35 9.71 -6.26
C HIS A 131 37.56 9.53 -7.19
N GLN A 132 37.44 8.74 -8.26
CA GLN A 132 38.53 8.53 -9.23
C GLN A 132 38.91 9.82 -9.97
N SER A 133 37.94 10.67 -10.32
CA SER A 133 38.18 11.98 -10.96
C SER A 133 38.88 13.00 -10.05
N ASN A 134 38.87 12.82 -8.73
CA ASN A 134 39.55 13.69 -7.76
C ASN A 134 40.97 13.22 -7.39
N VAL A 135 41.41 12.05 -7.88
CA VAL A 135 42.76 11.52 -7.66
C VAL A 135 43.53 11.64 -8.97
N LYS A 136 44.60 12.47 -9.00
CA LYS A 136 45.55 12.47 -10.12
C LYS A 136 46.09 11.04 -10.30
N CYS A 137 45.80 10.42 -11.44
CA CYS A 137 46.14 9.04 -11.76
C CYS A 137 47.64 8.76 -11.60
N ASP A 138 47.99 7.90 -10.64
CA ASP A 138 49.10 6.97 -10.79
C ASP A 138 48.52 5.56 -10.98
N THR A 139 49.14 4.84 -11.92
CA THR A 139 48.67 3.65 -12.63
C THR A 139 48.22 2.46 -11.77
N LEU A 140 47.06 1.89 -12.08
CA LEU A 140 46.70 0.51 -11.74
C LEU A 140 46.09 -0.19 -12.96
N SER A 141 46.87 -1.07 -13.59
CA SER A 141 46.41 -2.03 -14.60
C SER A 141 45.84 -3.28 -13.92
N VAL A 142 44.58 -3.61 -14.18
CA VAL A 142 44.04 -4.94 -13.88
C VAL A 142 43.55 -5.55 -15.19
N SER A 143 44.27 -6.57 -15.66
CA SER A 143 43.90 -7.39 -16.79
C SER A 143 43.00 -8.54 -16.33
N SER A 144 41.78 -8.61 -16.84
CA SER A 144 40.97 -9.83 -16.85
C SER A 144 40.44 -10.06 -18.26
N SER A 145 40.92 -11.14 -18.88
CA SER A 145 40.53 -11.58 -20.21
C SER A 145 39.10 -12.14 -20.20
N PHE A 146 38.17 -11.45 -20.87
CA PHE A 146 36.82 -11.93 -21.12
C PHE A 146 36.51 -11.90 -22.61
N SER A 147 35.82 -12.93 -23.10
CA SER A 147 35.57 -13.14 -24.53
C SER A 147 34.43 -12.26 -25.03
N THR A 148 34.75 -11.23 -25.82
CA THR A 148 33.79 -10.42 -26.57
C THR A 148 33.34 -11.15 -27.85
N ARG A 149 32.03 -11.29 -28.10
CA ARG A 149 31.51 -11.64 -29.43
C ARG A 149 31.05 -10.38 -30.16
N SER A 150 31.91 -9.83 -31.02
CA SER A 150 31.51 -8.80 -31.98
C SER A 150 30.92 -9.44 -33.24
N TYR A 151 29.65 -9.21 -33.55
CA TYR A 151 29.10 -9.54 -34.86
C TYR A 151 29.53 -8.48 -35.88
N SER A 152 30.60 -8.77 -36.64
CA SER A 152 30.89 -8.02 -37.87
C SER A 152 30.17 -8.69 -39.04
N LYS A 153 29.30 -7.95 -39.74
CA LYS A 153 28.69 -8.39 -41.00
C LYS A 153 29.78 -8.46 -42.08
N GLN A 154 30.32 -9.65 -42.35
CA GLN A 154 30.96 -9.92 -43.63
C GLN A 154 29.88 -10.24 -44.66
N GLN A 155 29.72 -9.37 -45.66
CA GLN A 155 28.97 -9.65 -46.87
C GLN A 155 29.63 -10.83 -47.60
N ILE A 156 28.95 -11.98 -47.63
CA ILE A 156 29.31 -13.10 -48.51
C ILE A 156 28.59 -12.89 -49.83
N ASN A 157 29.37 -12.65 -50.87
CA ASN A 157 28.92 -12.59 -52.26
C ASN A 157 28.94 -14.02 -52.84
N PRO A 158 27.80 -14.59 -53.29
CA PRO A 158 27.75 -15.99 -53.69
C PRO A 158 28.03 -16.14 -55.18
N GLU A 159 29.30 -16.19 -55.58
CA GLU A 159 29.73 -16.70 -56.89
C GLU A 159 31.24 -17.01 -56.86
N ASN A 160 31.61 -18.25 -57.23
CA ASN A 160 32.94 -18.92 -57.17
C ASN A 160 33.21 -19.63 -55.82
N LEU A 161 33.63 -20.90 -55.72
CA LEU A 161 34.33 -21.80 -56.64
C LEU A 161 34.13 -23.26 -56.17
N GLN A 162 33.89 -24.16 -57.12
CA GLN A 162 34.14 -25.59 -56.98
C GLN A 162 35.67 -25.86 -56.95
N GLN A 163 36.03 -27.04 -56.43
CA GLN A 163 37.35 -27.70 -56.46
C GLN A 163 38.41 -27.18 -55.47
N THR A 164 38.69 -27.93 -54.40
CA THR A 164 39.81 -28.91 -54.38
C THR A 164 39.89 -29.58 -53.00
N THR A 165 39.88 -30.90 -53.03
CA THR A 165 40.27 -31.82 -51.96
C THR A 165 41.79 -31.77 -51.77
N GLN A 166 42.29 -31.61 -50.55
CA GLN A 166 43.56 -32.21 -50.16
C GLN A 166 43.67 -32.46 -48.65
N ILE A 167 44.01 -33.71 -48.36
CA ILE A 167 44.29 -34.34 -47.07
C ILE A 167 45.68 -33.90 -46.60
N ALA A 168 45.84 -33.63 -45.30
CA ALA A 168 47.12 -33.75 -44.61
C ALA A 168 46.92 -34.19 -43.15
N THR A 169 47.21 -35.46 -42.92
CA THR A 169 47.51 -36.12 -41.65
C THR A 169 48.87 -35.70 -41.10
N ILE A 170 49.08 -35.82 -39.77
CA ILE A 170 50.29 -36.11 -38.96
C ILE A 170 50.00 -35.56 -37.55
N SER A 171 49.61 -36.37 -36.54
CA SER A 171 50.35 -37.36 -35.74
C SER A 171 51.39 -36.78 -34.74
N SER A 172 51.07 -36.95 -33.46
CA SER A 172 51.86 -37.72 -32.46
C SER A 172 52.67 -36.99 -31.36
N VAL A 173 52.51 -37.53 -30.12
CA VAL A 173 53.49 -37.65 -29.00
C VAL A 173 53.64 -36.39 -28.11
N LYS A 174 53.62 -36.40 -26.76
CA LYS A 174 53.79 -37.44 -25.71
C LYS A 174 53.10 -37.03 -24.40
N SER A 175 52.70 -38.06 -23.66
CA SER A 175 52.37 -38.08 -22.23
C SER A 175 53.59 -37.85 -21.34
N ASP A 176 53.40 -37.24 -20.18
CA ASP A 176 54.04 -37.68 -18.93
C ASP A 176 53.03 -37.61 -17.78
N THR A 177 52.81 -38.79 -17.21
CA THR A 177 51.98 -39.14 -16.04
C THR A 177 52.66 -38.73 -14.74
N PHE A 178 51.91 -38.31 -13.72
CA PHE A 178 52.13 -38.81 -12.35
C PHE A 178 50.84 -38.84 -11.52
N ASN A 179 50.67 -39.98 -10.86
CA ASN A 179 49.48 -40.48 -10.17
C ASN A 179 49.14 -39.75 -8.86
N PHE A 180 47.84 -39.68 -8.53
CA PHE A 180 47.40 -39.87 -7.14
C PHE A 180 46.31 -40.95 -7.08
N THR A 181 46.59 -41.94 -6.24
CA THR A 181 45.84 -43.16 -5.98
C THR A 181 44.58 -42.87 -5.18
N VAL A 182 43.47 -43.51 -5.59
CA VAL A 182 42.21 -43.60 -4.85
C VAL A 182 42.30 -44.74 -3.82
N ALA A 183 41.77 -44.52 -2.62
CA ALA A 183 41.32 -45.62 -1.75
C ALA A 183 39.90 -45.31 -1.27
N ALA A 184 38.96 -46.13 -1.76
CA ALA A 184 37.56 -46.16 -1.36
C ALA A 184 37.38 -46.97 -0.07
N THR A 185 36.35 -46.65 0.72
CA THR A 185 35.57 -47.62 1.50
C THR A 185 34.23 -46.99 1.89
N THR A 186 33.15 -47.71 1.57
CA THR A 186 31.74 -47.43 1.90
C THR A 186 31.31 -48.33 3.10
N PRO A 187 30.00 -48.45 3.47
CA PRO A 187 29.36 -47.78 4.61
C PRO A 187 28.71 -48.80 5.59
N ASN A 188 27.83 -48.32 6.48
CA ASN A 188 26.97 -49.00 7.51
C ASN A 188 27.42 -48.57 8.94
N GLU A 189 26.58 -48.31 9.94
CA GLU A 189 25.19 -48.66 10.22
C GLU A 189 24.62 -47.77 11.37
N GLU A 190 23.33 -47.99 11.63
CA GLU A 190 22.30 -47.31 12.44
C GLU A 190 22.51 -46.95 13.94
N ILE A 191 21.86 -45.84 14.34
CA ILE A 191 20.94 -45.58 15.49
C ILE A 191 21.40 -45.92 16.93
N LYS A 192 21.36 -44.90 17.84
CA LYS A 192 20.56 -44.89 19.10
C LYS A 192 20.60 -43.55 19.86
N GLU A 193 19.43 -43.18 20.38
CA GLU A 193 19.11 -42.11 21.33
C GLU A 193 19.65 -42.42 22.75
N GLU A 194 19.95 -41.39 23.56
CA GLU A 194 19.46 -41.22 24.95
C GLU A 194 20.00 -39.93 25.62
N GLU A 195 19.38 -39.61 26.75
CA GLU A 195 19.05 -38.30 27.32
C GLU A 195 19.98 -37.75 28.44
N PHE A 196 19.82 -36.42 28.69
CA PHE A 196 19.92 -35.67 29.96
C PHE A 196 21.12 -35.83 30.94
N SER A 197 21.74 -34.70 31.35
CA SER A 197 21.42 -34.02 32.63
C SER A 197 22.32 -32.82 32.97
N ILE A 198 21.72 -31.90 33.74
CA ILE A 198 22.23 -30.62 34.26
C ILE A 198 23.02 -30.83 35.56
N LYS A 199 24.08 -30.02 35.81
CA LYS A 199 24.34 -29.37 37.13
C LYS A 199 25.50 -28.36 37.14
N ASP A 200 25.12 -27.11 37.45
CA ASP A 200 25.72 -26.11 38.34
C ASP A 200 27.24 -26.07 38.61
N THR A 201 27.83 -24.88 38.51
CA THR A 201 28.21 -24.07 39.70
C THR A 201 28.67 -22.65 39.35
N LYS A 202 28.45 -21.75 40.31
CA LYS A 202 28.54 -20.29 40.29
C LYS A 202 29.92 -19.72 40.73
N ASN A 203 30.09 -18.42 40.42
CA ASN A 203 30.85 -17.36 41.12
C ASN A 203 32.35 -17.18 40.78
N TYR A 204 32.76 -15.99 40.29
CA TYR A 204 33.12 -14.81 41.12
C TYR A 204 33.53 -13.60 40.24
N CYS A 205 33.17 -12.40 40.72
CA CYS A 205 33.55 -11.07 40.20
C CYS A 205 35.02 -10.70 40.47
N GLY A 206 35.61 -9.79 39.67
CA GLY A 206 36.76 -8.99 40.11
C GLY A 206 37.61 -8.25 39.06
N ARG A 207 37.20 -7.02 38.73
CA ARG A 207 37.97 -5.77 38.43
C ARG A 207 39.36 -5.74 37.72
N SER A 208 39.38 -4.86 36.71
CA SER A 208 40.35 -3.77 36.38
C SER A 208 41.73 -4.07 35.79
N GLY A 209 42.04 -3.37 34.68
CA GLY A 209 43.38 -2.87 34.36
C GLY A 209 43.85 -3.05 32.91
N ASP A 210 43.87 -1.94 32.16
CA ASP A 210 44.67 -1.55 30.99
C ASP A 210 45.67 -2.56 30.36
N ALA A 211 45.67 -2.64 29.02
CA ALA A 211 46.80 -2.26 28.15
C ALA A 211 46.65 -2.82 26.72
N ASP A 212 46.94 -1.95 25.74
CA ASP A 212 47.18 -2.23 24.33
C ASP A 212 48.14 -3.41 24.10
N PHE A 213 47.91 -4.23 23.06
CA PHE A 213 49.02 -4.79 22.27
C PHE A 213 48.55 -5.28 20.87
N TYR A 214 49.01 -4.57 19.84
CA TYR A 214 49.04 -4.97 18.44
C TYR A 214 50.08 -6.09 18.22
N MET A 215 49.74 -7.10 17.40
CA MET A 215 50.73 -8.01 16.80
C MET A 215 50.71 -7.91 15.28
N LYS A 216 51.83 -7.42 14.74
CA LYS A 216 52.26 -7.49 13.34
C LYS A 216 52.73 -8.90 13.00
N TYR A 217 52.44 -9.37 11.79
CA TYR A 217 53.23 -10.42 11.12
C TYR A 217 53.90 -9.81 9.88
N GLU A 218 55.23 -9.80 9.88
CA GLU A 218 56.11 -9.45 8.76
C GLU A 218 56.41 -10.72 7.94
N ILE A 219 56.44 -10.59 6.60
CA ILE A 219 57.07 -11.54 5.70
C ILE A 219 58.02 -10.77 4.77
N ASN A 220 59.26 -11.27 4.72
CA ASN A 220 60.43 -10.71 4.05
C ASN A 220 60.34 -10.71 2.52
N ASP A 221 60.82 -9.61 1.94
CA ASP A 221 61.27 -9.45 0.56
C ASP A 221 62.56 -10.25 0.29
N SER A 222 62.62 -10.93 -0.84
CA SER A 222 63.89 -11.11 -1.56
C SER A 222 63.66 -11.11 -3.07
N THR A 223 64.37 -10.19 -3.70
CA THR A 223 64.33 -9.77 -5.10
C THR A 223 65.12 -10.72 -6.00
N HIS A 224 64.53 -11.17 -7.11
CA HIS A 224 65.28 -11.51 -8.32
C HIS A 224 64.66 -10.81 -9.54
N GLN A 225 65.43 -9.85 -10.06
CA GLN A 225 65.22 -9.13 -11.31
C GLN A 225 65.20 -10.10 -12.50
N ILE A 226 64.25 -9.90 -13.41
CA ILE A 226 64.41 -10.24 -14.83
C ILE A 226 64.10 -8.97 -15.63
N ASN A 227 65.13 -8.47 -16.32
CA ASN A 227 65.04 -7.38 -17.29
C ASN A 227 64.28 -7.85 -18.53
N PHE A 228 63.34 -7.03 -19.00
CA PHE A 228 63.00 -6.93 -20.42
C PHE A 228 63.05 -5.46 -20.81
N ASP A 229 64.19 -5.06 -21.39
CA ASP A 229 64.34 -3.81 -22.11
C ASP A 229 63.58 -3.87 -23.45
N ASN A 230 63.08 -2.70 -23.83
CA ASN A 230 62.66 -2.26 -25.17
C ASN A 230 61.31 -2.72 -25.70
N MET A 231 60.29 -1.89 -25.44
CA MET A 231 59.32 -1.51 -26.47
C MET A 231 58.80 -0.09 -26.16
N GLU A 232 59.37 0.91 -26.83
CA GLU A 232 58.75 2.24 -26.94
C GLU A 232 57.42 2.10 -27.69
N VAL A 233 56.31 2.37 -27.00
CA VAL A 233 55.00 2.58 -27.63
C VAL A 233 54.39 3.85 -27.03
N ASN A 234 54.23 4.85 -27.90
CA ASN A 234 53.52 6.12 -27.75
C ASN A 234 52.62 6.27 -26.50
N SER A 235 53.14 6.95 -25.48
CA SER A 235 52.44 7.28 -24.22
C SER A 235 51.72 8.64 -24.24
N THR A 236 51.85 9.43 -25.30
CA THR A 236 51.32 10.80 -25.40
C THR A 236 49.91 10.91 -25.99
N GLU A 237 49.43 9.92 -26.77
CA GLU A 237 48.05 9.94 -27.30
C GLU A 237 47.03 9.31 -26.32
N LYS A 238 47.45 8.32 -25.51
CA LYS A 238 46.58 7.70 -24.49
C LYS A 238 46.26 8.62 -23.31
N SER A 239 47.17 9.52 -22.95
CA SER A 239 47.00 10.45 -21.83
C SER A 239 46.04 11.60 -22.17
N ILE A 240 46.03 12.07 -23.43
CA ILE A 240 45.08 13.09 -23.92
C ILE A 240 43.68 12.48 -24.16
N ALA A 241 43.59 11.21 -24.57
CA ALA A 241 42.32 10.51 -24.70
C ALA A 241 41.59 10.35 -23.35
N ILE A 242 42.30 9.98 -22.28
CA ILE A 242 41.70 9.78 -20.95
C ILE A 242 41.19 11.10 -20.33
N GLU A 243 41.87 12.23 -20.56
CA GLU A 243 41.43 13.55 -20.09
C GLU A 243 40.16 14.06 -20.82
N ASN A 244 40.02 13.79 -22.12
CA ASN A 244 38.82 14.16 -22.89
C ASN A 244 37.64 13.22 -22.62
N SER A 245 37.90 11.91 -22.44
CA SER A 245 36.89 10.91 -22.10
C SER A 245 36.24 11.17 -20.73
N SER A 246 36.97 11.71 -19.74
CA SER A 246 36.40 11.99 -18.42
C SER A 246 35.49 13.23 -18.40
N ALA A 247 35.69 14.20 -19.30
CA ALA A 247 34.93 15.44 -19.34
C ALA A 247 33.48 15.24 -19.81
N ILE A 248 33.25 14.32 -20.77
CA ILE A 248 31.92 13.99 -21.30
C ILE A 248 31.24 12.91 -20.44
N LEU A 249 32.00 11.91 -19.99
CA LEU A 249 31.42 10.77 -19.28
C LEU A 249 31.00 11.11 -17.85
N LEU A 250 31.73 11.97 -17.13
CA LEU A 250 31.40 12.28 -15.73
C LEU A 250 30.00 12.94 -15.59
N PRO A 251 29.62 13.98 -16.37
CA PRO A 251 28.26 14.53 -16.33
C PRO A 251 27.17 13.49 -16.66
N ILE A 252 27.44 12.57 -17.58
CA ILE A 252 26.49 11.51 -17.97
C ILE A 252 26.35 10.46 -16.85
N MET A 253 27.47 10.07 -16.23
CA MET A 253 27.48 9.16 -15.09
C MET A 253 26.76 9.78 -13.89
N GLU A 254 26.94 11.08 -13.63
CA GLU A 254 26.24 11.79 -12.56
C GLU A 254 24.72 11.77 -12.71
N GLN A 255 24.20 11.69 -13.94
CA GLN A 255 22.76 11.55 -14.18
C GLN A 255 22.21 10.21 -13.66
N LEU A 256 23.02 9.15 -13.59
CA LEU A 256 22.56 7.82 -13.21
C LEU A 256 22.05 7.70 -11.76
N SER A 257 22.36 8.66 -10.88
CA SER A 257 22.04 8.53 -9.45
C SER A 257 20.56 8.62 -9.11
N ASP A 258 19.77 9.29 -9.97
CA ASP A 258 18.35 9.60 -9.71
C ASP A 258 17.48 9.56 -10.99
N ILE A 259 17.89 8.79 -12.01
CA ILE A 259 17.08 8.57 -13.21
C ILE A 259 16.01 7.49 -13.00
N PRO A 260 14.86 7.58 -13.70
CA PRO A 260 13.80 6.60 -13.57
C PRO A 260 14.24 5.24 -14.11
N ILE A 261 14.13 4.23 -13.26
CA ILE A 261 14.27 2.81 -13.63
C ILE A 261 12.88 2.24 -13.87
N SER A 262 12.68 1.37 -14.84
CA SER A 262 11.38 0.74 -15.09
C SER A 262 11.56 -0.72 -15.45
N PHE A 263 10.73 -1.58 -14.88
CA PHE A 263 10.75 -3.01 -15.16
C PHE A 263 9.52 -3.39 -15.97
N TYR A 264 9.69 -4.30 -16.91
CA TYR A 264 8.64 -4.81 -17.78
C TYR A 264 8.84 -6.29 -18.02
N ASN A 265 7.75 -6.99 -18.34
CA ASN A 265 7.84 -8.39 -18.72
C ASN A 265 8.65 -8.54 -20.02
N ASP A 266 9.67 -9.39 -20.01
CA ASP A 266 10.53 -9.73 -21.15
C ASP A 266 9.77 -10.13 -22.42
N ALA A 267 8.77 -11.02 -22.34
CA ALA A 267 7.97 -11.45 -23.49
C ALA A 267 7.15 -10.30 -24.08
N THR A 268 6.60 -9.42 -23.23
CA THR A 268 5.91 -8.20 -23.67
C THR A 268 6.88 -7.23 -24.34
N CYS A 269 8.07 -7.05 -23.77
CA CYS A 269 9.11 -6.22 -24.38
C CYS A 269 9.52 -6.75 -25.74
N PHE A 270 9.80 -8.05 -25.86
CA PHE A 270 10.08 -8.70 -27.13
C PHE A 270 8.99 -8.39 -28.17
N ALA A 271 7.71 -8.57 -27.80
CA ALA A 271 6.58 -8.31 -28.68
C ALA A 271 6.52 -6.85 -29.17
N VAL A 272 6.70 -5.89 -28.26
CA VAL A 272 6.70 -4.45 -28.60
C VAL A 272 7.88 -4.10 -29.49
N GLY A 273 9.08 -4.61 -29.20
CA GLY A 273 10.26 -4.37 -30.02
C GLY A 273 10.11 -4.91 -31.44
N GLU A 274 9.62 -6.14 -31.58
CA GLU A 274 9.34 -6.76 -32.88
C GLU A 274 8.26 -5.99 -33.65
N ALA A 275 7.13 -5.67 -33.00
CA ALA A 275 6.05 -4.91 -33.61
C ALA A 275 6.51 -3.53 -34.11
N THR A 276 7.43 -2.89 -33.39
CA THR A 276 8.04 -1.61 -33.78
C THR A 276 8.93 -1.79 -35.01
N SER A 277 9.76 -2.84 -35.05
CA SER A 277 10.64 -3.11 -36.18
C SER A 277 9.91 -3.53 -37.47
N ILE A 278 8.73 -4.16 -37.34
CA ILE A 278 7.92 -4.70 -38.45
C ILE A 278 6.84 -3.70 -38.91
N GLN A 279 6.77 -2.50 -38.32
CA GLN A 279 5.71 -1.51 -38.53
C GLN A 279 5.42 -1.17 -40.02
N HIS A 280 6.42 -1.31 -40.89
CA HIS A 280 6.28 -1.07 -42.34
C HIS A 280 5.58 -2.18 -43.13
N LYS A 281 5.30 -3.36 -42.53
CA LYS A 281 4.71 -4.53 -43.22
C LYS A 281 3.18 -4.68 -43.09
N ALA A 282 2.49 -3.67 -42.54
CA ALA A 282 1.02 -3.57 -42.47
C ALA A 282 0.24 -4.63 -41.65
N TYR A 283 0.91 -5.49 -40.85
CA TYR A 283 0.21 -6.39 -39.91
C TYR A 283 -0.41 -5.58 -38.75
N GLN A 284 -1.67 -5.90 -38.39
CA GLN A 284 -2.39 -5.20 -37.31
C GLN A 284 -2.52 -6.04 -36.06
N ARG A 285 -2.75 -7.36 -36.20
CA ARG A 285 -2.99 -8.29 -35.09
C ARG A 285 -1.85 -9.28 -34.99
N ILE A 286 -0.96 -9.07 -34.03
CA ILE A 286 0.28 -9.84 -33.86
C ILE A 286 0.18 -10.68 -32.59
N LEU A 287 0.46 -11.99 -32.73
CA LEU A 287 0.69 -12.90 -31.60
C LEU A 287 2.19 -13.14 -31.46
N ALA A 288 2.82 -12.54 -30.46
CA ALA A 288 4.23 -12.76 -30.17
C ALA A 288 4.40 -13.88 -29.13
N LEU A 289 5.37 -14.76 -29.34
CA LEU A 289 5.72 -15.88 -28.48
C LEU A 289 7.22 -15.87 -28.18
N THR A 290 7.58 -16.19 -26.94
CA THR A 290 8.97 -16.41 -26.53
C THR A 290 9.14 -17.83 -26.04
N LEU A 291 9.99 -18.61 -26.71
CA LEU A 291 10.29 -20.00 -26.40
C LEU A 291 11.70 -20.10 -25.84
N GLY A 292 11.84 -20.47 -24.57
CA GLY A 292 13.14 -20.55 -23.90
C GLY A 292 13.11 -21.46 -22.68
N THR A 293 13.64 -20.99 -21.55
CA THR A 293 13.50 -21.70 -20.28
C THR A 293 12.03 -21.81 -19.85
N GLY A 294 11.22 -20.81 -20.20
CA GLY A 294 9.76 -20.83 -20.09
C GLY A 294 9.06 -20.47 -21.41
N PHE A 295 7.73 -20.46 -21.36
CA PHE A 295 6.83 -20.08 -22.44
C PHE A 295 6.23 -18.69 -22.15
N GLY A 296 6.46 -17.73 -23.03
CA GLY A 296 5.86 -16.39 -22.92
C GLY A 296 5.00 -16.06 -24.14
N SER A 297 4.01 -15.18 -23.95
CA SER A 297 3.14 -14.73 -25.03
C SER A 297 2.69 -13.28 -24.83
N THR A 298 2.40 -12.58 -25.92
CA THR A 298 1.77 -11.25 -25.90
C THR A 298 0.93 -11.05 -27.15
N PHE A 299 -0.23 -10.41 -26.97
CA PHE A 299 -1.17 -10.09 -28.04
C PHE A 299 -1.12 -8.58 -28.31
N ILE A 300 -0.93 -8.20 -29.57
CA ILE A 300 -0.88 -6.80 -30.01
C ILE A 300 -1.96 -6.59 -31.08
N ASP A 301 -2.78 -5.55 -30.92
CA ASP A 301 -3.76 -5.12 -31.91
C ASP A 301 -3.60 -3.62 -32.16
N GLN A 302 -3.42 -3.22 -33.42
CA GLN A 302 -3.15 -1.82 -33.81
C GLN A 302 -1.97 -1.19 -33.05
N TYR A 303 -0.92 -1.98 -32.76
CA TYR A 303 0.26 -1.60 -31.96
C TYR A 303 -0.02 -1.33 -30.48
N GLU A 304 -1.19 -1.72 -29.96
CA GLU A 304 -1.51 -1.68 -28.54
C GLU A 304 -1.48 -3.07 -27.92
N ILE A 305 -0.96 -3.18 -26.69
CA ILE A 305 -0.91 -4.44 -25.94
C ILE A 305 -2.30 -4.77 -25.42
N ILE A 306 -2.81 -5.95 -25.78
CA ILE A 306 -4.13 -6.42 -25.37
C ILE A 306 -3.99 -7.43 -24.25
N LYS A 307 -4.49 -7.08 -23.05
CA LYS A 307 -4.44 -7.96 -21.86
C LYS A 307 -5.79 -8.61 -21.52
N ASN A 308 -6.89 -7.87 -21.58
CA ASN A 308 -8.19 -8.31 -21.06
C ASN A 308 -9.32 -8.01 -22.05
N ARG A 309 -9.27 -8.64 -23.23
CA ARG A 309 -10.33 -8.56 -24.24
C ARG A 309 -10.95 -9.94 -24.44
N CYS A 310 -12.23 -9.99 -24.82
CA CYS A 310 -12.98 -11.25 -24.89
C CYS A 310 -12.39 -12.31 -25.85
N ASP A 311 -11.54 -11.91 -26.78
CA ASP A 311 -10.84 -12.73 -27.76
C ASP A 311 -9.40 -13.10 -27.38
N VAL A 312 -8.91 -12.64 -26.23
CA VAL A 312 -7.56 -12.86 -25.70
C VAL A 312 -7.64 -13.54 -24.32
N PRO A 313 -6.70 -14.43 -23.95
CA PRO A 313 -6.59 -14.96 -22.59
C PRO A 313 -6.48 -13.86 -21.53
N PRO A 314 -6.94 -14.07 -20.29
CA PRO A 314 -6.71 -13.13 -19.20
C PRO A 314 -5.23 -12.74 -19.06
N GLY A 315 -4.97 -11.43 -18.93
CA GLY A 315 -3.61 -10.90 -18.87
C GLY A 315 -2.80 -10.96 -20.17
N GLY A 316 -3.36 -11.46 -21.29
CA GLY A 316 -2.64 -11.62 -22.55
C GLY A 316 -1.61 -12.76 -22.55
N MET A 317 -1.72 -13.68 -21.60
CA MET A 317 -0.71 -14.71 -21.33
C MET A 317 -1.24 -16.13 -21.61
N LEU A 318 -0.39 -16.97 -22.19
CA LEU A 318 -0.69 -18.37 -22.55
C LEU A 318 0.06 -19.39 -21.68
N TRP A 319 1.05 -18.97 -20.88
CA TRP A 319 1.95 -19.88 -20.16
C TRP A 319 1.22 -20.79 -19.15
N ASN A 320 0.24 -20.24 -18.44
CA ASN A 320 -0.58 -20.95 -17.44
C ASN A 320 -1.87 -21.53 -18.02
N TYR A 321 -2.07 -21.45 -19.35
CA TYR A 321 -3.27 -21.98 -19.97
C TYR A 321 -3.23 -23.51 -19.92
N PRO A 322 -4.33 -24.20 -19.57
CA PRO A 322 -4.36 -25.65 -19.56
C PRO A 322 -4.04 -26.22 -20.96
N TYR A 323 -3.08 -27.13 -21.02
CA TYR A 323 -2.83 -27.92 -22.24
C TYR A 323 -3.66 -29.22 -22.21
N ASP A 324 -3.75 -29.84 -21.04
CA ASP A 324 -4.65 -30.96 -20.71
C ASP A 324 -5.11 -30.88 -19.24
N ASP A 325 -5.84 -31.89 -18.75
CA ASP A 325 -6.37 -31.92 -17.37
C ASP A 325 -5.30 -31.93 -16.27
N LYS A 326 -4.02 -32.13 -16.62
CA LYS A 326 -2.91 -32.37 -15.68
C LYS A 326 -1.72 -31.43 -15.86
N SER A 327 -1.68 -30.64 -16.93
CA SER A 327 -0.52 -29.82 -17.28
C SER A 327 -0.91 -28.48 -17.90
N ILE A 328 -0.01 -27.50 -17.76
CA ILE A 328 -0.14 -26.17 -18.39
C ILE A 328 0.75 -26.07 -19.62
N ALA A 329 0.51 -25.05 -20.44
CA ALA A 329 1.27 -24.80 -21.65
C ALA A 329 2.79 -24.67 -21.42
N ASP A 330 3.22 -24.05 -20.31
CA ASP A 330 4.64 -23.93 -19.96
C ASP A 330 5.35 -25.28 -19.75
N ASP A 331 4.62 -26.31 -19.29
CA ASP A 331 5.18 -27.67 -19.12
C ASP A 331 5.51 -28.34 -20.46
N TRP A 332 4.89 -27.88 -21.54
CA TRP A 332 5.06 -28.41 -22.89
C TRP A 332 5.93 -27.53 -23.78
N PHE A 333 5.76 -26.20 -23.71
CA PHE A 333 6.34 -25.23 -24.66
C PHE A 333 7.53 -24.48 -24.09
N SER A 334 8.37 -25.20 -23.36
CA SER A 334 9.62 -24.73 -22.76
C SER A 334 10.76 -25.70 -23.04
N THR A 335 11.99 -25.32 -22.68
CA THR A 335 13.16 -26.21 -22.72
C THR A 335 12.89 -27.50 -21.94
N ARG A 336 12.21 -27.38 -20.78
CA ARG A 336 11.79 -28.52 -19.96
C ARG A 336 10.81 -29.42 -20.70
N GLY A 337 9.80 -28.85 -21.35
CA GLY A 337 8.83 -29.61 -22.14
C GLY A 337 9.48 -30.38 -23.28
N LEU A 338 10.38 -29.74 -24.02
CA LEU A 338 11.15 -30.37 -25.10
C LEU A 338 12.02 -31.54 -24.59
N ILE A 339 12.73 -31.35 -23.48
CA ILE A 339 13.55 -32.41 -22.85
C ILE A 339 12.65 -33.57 -22.39
N ASN A 340 11.48 -33.28 -21.82
CA ASN A 340 10.55 -34.32 -21.39
C ASN A 340 10.00 -35.12 -22.57
N ILE A 341 9.67 -34.46 -23.70
CA ILE A 341 9.26 -35.15 -24.93
C ILE A 341 10.37 -36.11 -25.39
N TYR A 342 11.62 -35.65 -25.44
CA TYR A 342 12.77 -36.48 -25.82
C TYR A 342 12.95 -37.69 -24.88
N ASN A 343 12.87 -37.47 -23.56
CA ASN A 343 12.95 -38.55 -22.57
C ASN A 343 11.83 -39.59 -22.73
N THR A 344 10.61 -39.16 -23.05
CA THR A 344 9.49 -40.07 -23.32
C THR A 344 9.74 -40.92 -24.56
N ILE A 345 10.33 -40.34 -25.62
CA ILE A 345 10.71 -41.09 -26.83
C ILE A 345 11.76 -42.16 -26.50
N LEU A 346 12.81 -41.81 -25.74
CA LEU A 346 13.83 -42.76 -25.31
C LEU A 346 13.26 -43.91 -24.46
N GLN A 347 12.30 -43.61 -23.59
CA GLN A 347 11.63 -44.63 -22.78
C GLN A 347 10.79 -45.58 -23.64
N GLN A 348 10.09 -45.06 -24.65
CA GLN A 348 9.30 -45.88 -25.58
C GLN A 348 10.18 -46.83 -26.42
N GLU A 349 11.33 -46.36 -26.93
CA GLU A 349 12.27 -47.22 -27.66
C GLU A 349 12.91 -48.32 -26.78
N SER A 350 13.14 -48.02 -25.49
CA SER A 350 13.66 -49.01 -24.55
C SER A 350 12.65 -50.13 -24.22
N LEU A 351 11.35 -49.85 -24.31
CA LEU A 351 10.27 -50.81 -24.11
C LEU A 351 10.00 -51.64 -25.38
N ASP A 352 10.08 -51.02 -26.56
CA ASP A 352 9.87 -51.68 -27.85
C ASP A 352 10.98 -52.70 -28.20
N ASN A 353 12.20 -52.52 -27.67
CA ASN A 353 13.29 -53.49 -27.82
C ASN A 353 13.09 -54.81 -27.01
N HIS A 354 12.09 -54.88 -26.12
CA HIS A 354 11.81 -56.06 -25.31
C HIS A 354 10.45 -56.76 -25.57
N SER A 355 9.60 -56.25 -26.46
CA SER A 355 8.43 -57.00 -26.92
C SER A 355 7.97 -56.60 -28.32
N HIS A 356 8.01 -57.57 -29.24
CA HIS A 356 7.23 -57.51 -30.47
C HIS A 356 5.73 -57.48 -30.13
N MET A 357 5.08 -56.31 -30.13
CA MET A 357 3.65 -56.17 -30.46
C MET A 357 3.22 -54.70 -30.64
N SER A 358 2.75 -54.40 -31.86
CA SER A 358 1.73 -53.41 -32.26
C SER A 358 1.79 -51.97 -31.72
N ILE A 359 2.08 -51.07 -32.67
CA ILE A 359 1.97 -49.60 -32.58
C ILE A 359 0.53 -49.18 -32.23
N ASN A 360 0.31 -48.66 -31.01
CA ASN A 360 -0.86 -47.84 -30.70
C ASN A 360 -0.48 -46.36 -30.79
N LYS A 361 -1.20 -45.63 -31.66
CA LYS A 361 -1.13 -44.18 -31.84
C LYS A 361 -1.82 -43.45 -30.69
N GLU A 362 -1.29 -43.52 -29.47
CA GLU A 362 -1.72 -42.65 -28.38
C GLU A 362 -0.69 -41.52 -28.17
N LYS A 363 -1.19 -40.31 -27.90
CA LYS A 363 -0.37 -39.11 -27.67
C LYS A 363 0.65 -39.38 -26.56
N PRO A 364 1.90 -38.89 -26.67
CA PRO A 364 2.87 -39.04 -25.60
C PRO A 364 2.33 -38.42 -24.30
N ILE A 365 2.35 -39.16 -23.20
CA ILE A 365 1.97 -38.68 -21.87
C ILE A 365 3.25 -38.17 -21.19
N LEU A 366 3.29 -36.89 -20.81
CA LEU A 366 4.41 -36.34 -20.05
C LEU A 366 4.48 -36.99 -18.65
N ASN A 367 5.61 -37.61 -18.32
CA ASN A 367 5.85 -38.14 -16.98
C ASN A 367 6.62 -37.10 -16.14
N ILE A 368 5.88 -36.30 -15.37
CA ILE A 368 6.38 -35.10 -14.65
C ILE A 368 7.33 -35.46 -13.46
N ASN A 369 7.42 -36.74 -13.08
CA ASN A 369 8.13 -37.18 -11.86
C ASN A 369 9.58 -37.67 -12.05
N ASN A 370 10.14 -37.64 -13.26
CA ASN A 370 11.51 -38.13 -13.48
C ASN A 370 12.56 -37.01 -13.31
N LYS A 371 13.43 -37.15 -12.29
CA LYS A 371 14.70 -36.40 -12.22
C LYS A 371 15.59 -36.85 -13.39
N SER A 372 15.69 -36.03 -14.43
CA SER A 372 16.53 -36.29 -15.60
C SER A 372 18.01 -35.96 -15.33
N ASN A 373 18.89 -36.87 -15.76
CA ASN A 373 20.33 -36.66 -15.86
C ASN A 373 20.67 -35.58 -16.89
N THR A 374 21.49 -34.59 -16.50
CA THR A 374 22.54 -33.86 -17.25
C THR A 374 22.38 -33.54 -18.77
N LEU A 375 21.17 -33.43 -19.33
CA LEU A 375 20.95 -32.89 -20.69
C LEU A 375 20.31 -31.49 -20.61
N ASP A 376 20.90 -30.50 -21.28
CA ASP A 376 20.33 -29.15 -21.44
C ASP A 376 19.78 -28.92 -22.86
N GLY A 377 18.97 -27.89 -23.08
CA GLY A 377 18.35 -27.63 -24.40
C GLY A 377 19.37 -27.40 -25.53
N VAL A 378 20.56 -26.90 -25.20
CA VAL A 378 21.66 -26.66 -26.15
C VAL A 378 22.26 -27.98 -26.63
N SER A 379 22.50 -28.91 -25.70
CA SER A 379 23.01 -30.25 -26.02
C SER A 379 22.03 -31.07 -26.85
N LEU A 380 20.71 -30.95 -26.60
CA LEU A 380 19.69 -31.60 -27.42
C LEU A 380 19.64 -31.03 -28.85
N ALA A 381 19.77 -29.71 -29.00
CA ALA A 381 19.88 -29.07 -30.32
C ALA A 381 21.15 -29.51 -31.07
N ALA A 382 22.26 -29.68 -30.36
CA ALA A 382 23.50 -30.21 -30.93
C ALA A 382 23.34 -31.66 -31.39
N GLN A 383 22.64 -32.51 -30.62
CA GLN A 383 22.32 -33.89 -31.02
C GLN A 383 21.45 -33.94 -32.28
N ALA A 384 20.39 -33.12 -32.35
CA ALA A 384 19.56 -33.01 -33.55
C ALA A 384 20.37 -32.54 -34.77
N SER A 385 21.28 -31.59 -34.59
CA SER A 385 22.18 -31.11 -35.64
C SER A 385 23.17 -32.18 -36.11
N ASN A 386 23.55 -33.09 -35.22
CA ASN A 386 24.39 -34.26 -35.53
C ASN A 386 23.60 -35.43 -36.13
N GLY A 387 22.28 -35.27 -36.36
CA GLY A 387 21.44 -36.28 -37.01
C GLY A 387 20.84 -37.32 -36.07
N ASP A 388 20.79 -37.08 -34.75
CA ASP A 388 20.08 -37.96 -33.81
C ASP A 388 18.58 -37.98 -34.14
N GLU A 389 18.08 -39.16 -34.53
CA GLU A 389 16.69 -39.34 -34.98
C GLU A 389 15.68 -39.05 -33.87
N ASN A 390 15.99 -39.39 -32.61
CA ASN A 390 15.12 -39.15 -31.47
C ASN A 390 15.04 -37.66 -31.14
N ALA A 391 16.16 -36.94 -31.23
CA ALA A 391 16.21 -35.51 -30.99
C ALA A 391 15.42 -34.76 -32.08
N LEU A 392 15.59 -35.11 -33.36
CA LEU A 392 14.81 -34.56 -34.47
C LEU A 392 13.30 -34.84 -34.31
N LYS A 393 12.94 -36.07 -33.91
CA LYS A 393 11.55 -36.46 -33.63
C LYS A 393 10.95 -35.68 -32.45
N ALA A 394 11.74 -35.39 -31.41
CA ALA A 394 11.30 -34.57 -30.29
C ALA A 394 10.94 -33.14 -30.72
N PHE A 395 11.76 -32.51 -31.56
CA PHE A 395 11.46 -31.19 -32.13
C PHE A 395 10.21 -31.19 -33.03
N GLN A 396 10.01 -32.25 -33.83
CA GLN A 396 8.81 -32.39 -34.66
C GLN A 396 7.53 -32.51 -33.81
N ILE A 397 7.54 -33.36 -32.77
CA ILE A 397 6.41 -33.52 -31.85
C ILE A 397 6.14 -32.21 -31.11
N PHE A 398 7.20 -31.54 -30.63
CA PHE A 398 7.08 -30.22 -29.99
C PHE A 398 6.39 -29.21 -30.91
N ALA A 399 6.82 -29.13 -32.18
CA ALA A 399 6.24 -28.24 -33.19
C ALA A 399 4.76 -28.53 -33.48
N GLU A 400 4.40 -29.82 -33.64
CA GLU A 400 3.01 -30.23 -33.86
C GLU A 400 2.12 -29.90 -32.65
N CYS A 401 2.58 -30.19 -31.44
CA CYS A 401 1.87 -29.87 -30.21
C CYS A 401 1.66 -28.36 -30.05
N LEU A 402 2.71 -27.57 -30.31
CA LEU A 402 2.64 -26.10 -30.24
C LEU A 402 1.64 -25.55 -31.26
N GLY A 403 1.69 -26.02 -32.51
CA GLY A 403 0.75 -25.59 -33.55
C GLY A 403 -0.70 -25.89 -33.17
N ASN A 404 -0.97 -27.11 -32.69
CA ASN A 404 -2.31 -27.53 -32.25
C ASN A 404 -2.84 -26.68 -31.09
N PHE A 405 -1.98 -26.37 -30.12
CA PHE A 405 -2.32 -25.51 -28.99
C PHE A 405 -2.63 -24.07 -29.42
N LEU A 406 -1.87 -23.51 -30.37
CA LEU A 406 -2.04 -22.12 -30.80
C LEU A 406 -3.29 -21.89 -31.66
N ILE A 407 -3.75 -22.89 -32.45
CA ILE A 407 -4.84 -22.73 -33.42
C ILE A 407 -6.12 -22.09 -32.83
N PRO A 408 -6.67 -22.53 -31.69
CA PRO A 408 -7.84 -21.90 -31.08
C PRO A 408 -7.62 -20.41 -30.78
N HIS A 409 -6.44 -20.05 -30.27
CA HIS A 409 -6.08 -18.68 -29.93
C HIS A 409 -5.89 -17.82 -31.17
N ILE A 410 -5.21 -18.34 -32.20
CA ILE A 410 -5.04 -17.69 -33.50
C ILE A 410 -6.40 -17.39 -34.13
N LYS A 411 -7.34 -18.34 -34.12
CA LYS A 411 -8.69 -18.15 -34.70
C LYS A 411 -9.51 -17.15 -33.92
N LYS A 412 -9.49 -17.22 -32.58
CA LYS A 412 -10.25 -16.32 -31.72
C LYS A 412 -9.74 -14.89 -31.86
N PHE A 413 -8.42 -14.70 -31.80
CA PHE A 413 -7.77 -13.41 -31.94
C PHE A 413 -7.60 -12.94 -33.39
N LYS A 414 -7.88 -13.77 -34.39
CA LYS A 414 -7.68 -13.46 -35.82
C LYS A 414 -6.27 -12.88 -36.09
N ALA A 415 -5.24 -13.57 -35.63
CA ALA A 415 -3.87 -13.11 -35.80
C ALA A 415 -3.46 -13.08 -37.28
N ASP A 416 -2.89 -11.96 -37.72
CA ASP A 416 -2.31 -11.78 -39.05
C ASP A 416 -0.89 -12.36 -39.11
N LEU A 417 -0.16 -12.23 -37.99
CA LEU A 417 1.25 -12.63 -37.84
C LEU A 417 1.49 -13.29 -36.49
N ILE A 418 2.27 -14.37 -36.49
CA ILE A 418 2.86 -14.97 -35.30
C ILE A 418 4.36 -14.69 -35.34
N VAL A 419 4.87 -14.04 -34.29
CA VAL A 419 6.30 -13.79 -34.14
C VAL A 419 6.86 -14.67 -33.03
N ILE A 420 7.90 -15.44 -33.30
CA ILE A 420 8.50 -16.37 -32.35
C ILE A 420 9.96 -15.96 -32.09
N GLY A 421 10.28 -15.72 -30.82
CA GLY A 421 11.64 -15.48 -30.33
C GLY A 421 12.00 -16.39 -29.16
N GLY A 422 13.04 -16.03 -28.41
CA GLY A 422 13.55 -16.79 -27.26
C GLY A 422 14.72 -17.71 -27.60
N GLY A 423 15.35 -18.30 -26.58
CA GLY A 423 16.53 -19.15 -26.75
C GLY A 423 16.31 -20.36 -27.65
N LEU A 424 15.11 -20.97 -27.65
CA LEU A 424 14.75 -22.07 -28.55
C LEU A 424 14.41 -21.60 -29.97
N ALA A 425 14.16 -20.30 -30.20
CA ALA A 425 13.94 -19.82 -31.56
C ALA A 425 15.20 -19.98 -32.44
N GLN A 426 16.40 -20.07 -31.85
CA GLN A 426 17.62 -20.37 -32.61
C GLN A 426 17.59 -21.77 -33.26
N THR A 427 16.75 -22.68 -32.75
CA THR A 427 16.55 -24.02 -33.30
C THR A 427 15.38 -24.08 -34.29
N TRP A 428 14.93 -22.94 -34.81
CA TRP A 428 13.75 -22.82 -35.68
C TRP A 428 13.78 -23.75 -36.88
N HIS A 429 14.94 -24.04 -37.46
CA HIS A 429 15.09 -24.95 -38.60
C HIS A 429 14.51 -26.35 -38.33
N PHE A 430 14.45 -26.80 -37.08
CA PHE A 430 13.87 -28.09 -36.69
C PHE A 430 12.36 -28.03 -36.43
N ILE A 431 11.82 -26.83 -36.19
CA ILE A 431 10.43 -26.59 -35.74
C ILE A 431 9.57 -26.01 -36.86
N GLU A 432 10.13 -25.12 -37.68
CA GLU A 432 9.42 -24.28 -38.63
C GLU A 432 8.55 -25.08 -39.61
N ASN A 433 9.11 -26.12 -40.24
CA ASN A 433 8.40 -26.87 -41.27
C ASN A 433 7.12 -27.52 -40.72
N GLU A 434 7.22 -28.21 -39.58
CA GLU A 434 6.08 -28.93 -39.00
C GLU A 434 5.09 -27.96 -38.31
N LEU A 435 5.58 -26.87 -37.69
CA LEU A 435 4.74 -25.83 -37.12
C LEU A 435 3.92 -25.12 -38.20
N ASN A 436 4.56 -24.69 -39.30
CA ASN A 436 3.89 -24.06 -40.43
C ASN A 436 2.88 -25.01 -41.07
N LYS A 437 3.23 -26.28 -41.24
CA LYS A 437 2.32 -27.31 -41.76
C LYS A 437 1.09 -27.48 -40.87
N THR A 438 1.28 -27.50 -39.55
CA THR A 438 0.19 -27.65 -38.57
C THR A 438 -0.73 -26.42 -38.57
N ILE A 439 -0.17 -25.21 -38.54
CA ILE A 439 -0.95 -23.96 -38.53
C ILE A 439 -1.68 -23.76 -39.88
N LYS A 440 -1.00 -23.94 -41.02
CA LYS A 440 -1.57 -23.75 -42.37
C LYS A 440 -2.73 -24.70 -42.69
N LYS A 441 -2.82 -25.83 -41.99
CA LYS A 441 -3.96 -26.75 -42.08
C LYS A 441 -5.28 -26.11 -41.64
N PHE A 442 -5.23 -25.09 -40.78
CA PHE A 442 -6.42 -24.51 -40.15
C PHE A 442 -6.52 -22.98 -40.19
N CYS A 443 -5.41 -22.27 -40.42
CA CYS A 443 -5.31 -20.80 -40.42
C CYS A 443 -4.35 -20.33 -41.52
N ASN A 444 -4.59 -19.16 -42.13
CA ASN A 444 -3.67 -18.58 -43.13
C ASN A 444 -2.70 -17.54 -42.52
N THR A 445 -2.36 -17.73 -41.24
CA THR A 445 -1.51 -16.80 -40.46
C THR A 445 -0.04 -17.03 -40.79
N GLU A 446 0.73 -15.95 -40.97
CA GLU A 446 2.16 -16.03 -41.22
C GLU A 446 2.94 -16.29 -39.92
N VAL A 447 4.01 -17.08 -39.99
CA VAL A 447 4.90 -17.36 -38.85
C VAL A 447 6.28 -16.80 -39.17
N TYR A 448 6.78 -15.94 -38.29
CA TYR A 448 8.08 -15.29 -38.39
C TYR A 448 8.94 -15.64 -37.18
N PHE A 449 10.14 -16.17 -37.41
CA PHE A 449 11.12 -16.43 -36.36
C PHE A 449 12.12 -15.28 -36.28
N SER A 450 12.18 -14.60 -35.14
CA SER A 450 13.12 -13.50 -34.91
C SER A 450 14.44 -13.99 -34.32
N LEU A 451 15.55 -13.56 -34.94
CA LEU A 451 16.91 -13.74 -34.42
C LEU A 451 17.40 -12.52 -33.62
N ALA A 452 16.61 -11.45 -33.52
CA ALA A 452 16.97 -10.21 -32.85
C ALA A 452 16.45 -10.15 -31.39
N HIS A 453 16.31 -11.31 -30.74
CA HIS A 453 15.57 -11.46 -29.48
C HIS A 453 15.97 -10.45 -28.38
N GLU A 454 17.25 -10.42 -28.01
CA GLU A 454 17.77 -9.55 -26.93
C GLU A 454 17.58 -8.06 -27.28
N LYS A 455 17.83 -7.71 -28.54
CA LYS A 455 17.66 -6.36 -29.06
C LYS A 455 16.19 -5.92 -28.99
N SER A 456 15.27 -6.79 -29.40
CA SER A 456 13.83 -6.52 -29.37
C SER A 456 13.30 -6.36 -27.95
N ILE A 457 13.82 -7.13 -26.98
CA ILE A 457 13.50 -6.93 -25.56
C ILE A 457 13.96 -5.54 -25.10
N CYS A 458 15.23 -5.20 -25.31
CA CYS A 458 15.75 -3.90 -24.90
C CYS A 458 14.94 -2.73 -25.49
N LEU A 459 14.63 -2.79 -26.79
CA LEU A 459 13.86 -1.76 -27.48
C LEU A 459 12.42 -1.67 -27.01
N GLY A 460 11.76 -2.80 -26.80
CA GLY A 460 10.40 -2.82 -26.30
C GLY A 460 10.28 -2.33 -24.86
N ALA A 461 11.31 -2.54 -24.03
CA ALA A 461 11.37 -1.95 -22.70
C ALA A 461 11.46 -0.40 -22.79
N VAL A 462 12.37 0.12 -23.63
CA VAL A 462 12.51 1.57 -23.85
C VAL A 462 11.20 2.18 -24.38
N GLN A 463 10.56 1.55 -25.36
CA GLN A 463 9.31 2.03 -25.95
C GLN A 463 8.17 2.09 -24.92
N GLN A 464 8.09 1.13 -24.00
CA GLN A 464 7.12 1.14 -22.92
C GLN A 464 7.40 2.26 -21.91
N GLN A 465 8.66 2.47 -21.51
CA GLN A 465 9.02 3.56 -20.60
C GLN A 465 8.67 4.93 -21.17
N LEU A 466 8.96 5.15 -22.45
CA LEU A 466 8.63 6.40 -23.12
C LEU A 466 7.12 6.62 -23.23
N SER A 467 6.33 5.56 -23.47
CA SER A 467 4.87 5.71 -23.48
C SER A 467 4.32 6.21 -22.14
N ILE A 468 4.92 5.82 -21.02
CA ILE A 468 4.50 6.25 -19.68
C ILE A 468 4.97 7.68 -19.39
N LEU A 469 6.25 7.98 -19.67
CA LEU A 469 6.83 9.32 -19.46
C LEU A 469 6.03 10.39 -20.19
N PHE A 470 5.60 10.14 -21.43
CA PHE A 470 4.82 11.09 -22.23
C PHE A 470 3.31 11.10 -21.95
N GLN A 471 2.80 10.18 -21.12
CA GLN A 471 1.38 10.13 -20.71
C GLN A 471 1.13 10.64 -19.29
N SER A 472 2.17 10.95 -18.50
CA SER A 472 2.01 11.28 -17.09
C SER A 472 1.17 12.56 -16.87
N LYS A 473 -0.01 12.38 -16.27
CA LYS A 473 -0.81 13.46 -15.69
C LYS A 473 -0.26 13.75 -14.29
N ASN A 474 -0.07 15.02 -13.97
CA ASN A 474 0.17 15.46 -12.59
C ASN A 474 -1.06 15.11 -11.73
N SER A 475 -1.01 14.03 -10.96
CA SER A 475 -2.01 13.73 -9.93
C SER A 475 -1.57 14.32 -8.59
N CYS A 476 -2.51 14.94 -7.87
CA CYS A 476 -2.27 15.38 -6.49
C CYS A 476 -2.41 14.17 -5.57
N PHE A 477 -1.54 14.02 -4.56
CA PHE A 477 -1.57 12.84 -3.69
C PHE A 477 -2.80 12.77 -2.77
N ARG A 478 -3.51 13.88 -2.56
CA ARG A 478 -4.73 13.96 -1.74
C ARG A 478 -5.73 14.97 -2.32
N LYS A 479 -7.03 14.75 -2.11
CA LYS A 479 -8.11 15.61 -2.62
C LYS A 479 -8.88 16.26 -1.46
N THR A 480 -8.42 17.43 -1.03
CA THR A 480 -9.06 18.21 0.05
C THR A 480 -8.61 19.68 0.02
N CYS A 481 -9.44 20.56 0.58
CA CYS A 481 -9.07 21.96 0.86
C CYS A 481 -8.45 22.15 2.26
N GLN A 482 -8.36 21.08 3.06
CA GLN A 482 -7.82 21.14 4.42
C GLN A 482 -6.30 20.98 4.45
N ASN A 483 -5.64 21.69 5.35
CA ASN A 483 -4.19 21.59 5.53
C ASN A 483 -3.81 20.29 6.25
N LEU A 484 -2.63 19.76 5.91
CA LEU A 484 -2.00 18.73 6.75
C LEU A 484 -1.73 19.29 8.14
N LEU A 485 -1.67 18.41 9.15
CA LEU A 485 -1.21 18.80 10.48
C LEU A 485 0.21 19.38 10.36
N PRO A 486 0.46 20.61 10.82
CA PRO A 486 1.81 21.17 10.82
C PRO A 486 2.74 20.31 11.69
N ALA A 487 4.02 20.21 11.31
CA ALA A 487 5.00 19.48 12.11
C ALA A 487 5.33 20.18 13.43
N ILE A 488 5.07 21.49 13.53
CA ILE A 488 5.32 22.32 14.71
C ILE A 488 4.08 23.18 14.97
N LYS A 489 3.57 23.20 16.21
CA LYS A 489 2.41 24.00 16.57
C LYS A 489 2.78 25.49 16.64
N THR A 490 1.96 26.33 16.01
CA THR A 490 1.96 27.77 16.27
C THR A 490 1.12 28.06 17.51
N ILE A 491 1.69 28.75 18.49
CA ILE A 491 0.98 29.10 19.73
C ILE A 491 -0.04 30.19 19.40
N ASP A 492 -1.33 29.84 19.39
CA ASP A 492 -2.41 30.82 19.35
C ASP A 492 -3.46 30.43 20.41
N SER A 493 -3.60 31.24 21.47
CA SER A 493 -4.25 30.83 22.73
C SER A 493 -5.69 31.33 22.91
N ASN A 494 -6.22 32.08 21.94
CA ASN A 494 -7.45 32.84 22.17
C ASN A 494 -8.68 32.38 21.39
N GLN A 495 -8.55 31.46 20.43
CA GLN A 495 -9.64 30.96 19.59
C GLN A 495 -9.76 29.43 19.67
N TYR A 496 -10.78 28.87 19.01
CA TYR A 496 -10.94 27.43 18.84
C TYR A 496 -9.67 26.78 18.28
N ASP A 497 -9.10 25.83 19.02
CA ASP A 497 -7.88 25.13 18.64
C ASP A 497 -8.21 23.97 17.69
N LEU A 498 -7.73 24.04 16.44
CA LEU A 498 -7.89 22.97 15.45
C LEU A 498 -6.94 21.79 15.67
N TYR A 499 -5.85 22.02 16.40
CA TYR A 499 -4.79 21.04 16.63
C TYR A 499 -4.54 20.87 18.14
N PRO A 500 -5.56 20.47 18.92
CA PRO A 500 -5.43 20.25 20.36
C PRO A 500 -4.36 19.18 20.59
N CYS A 501 -3.33 19.52 21.36
CA CYS A 501 -2.17 18.66 21.58
C CYS A 501 -1.95 18.40 23.06
N HIS A 502 -1.34 17.26 23.36
CA HIS A 502 -1.06 16.80 24.71
C HIS A 502 0.43 16.54 24.88
N ASP A 503 1.00 17.07 25.95
CA ASP A 503 2.43 17.01 26.17
C ASP A 503 2.88 15.58 26.50
N ILE A 504 3.98 15.15 25.88
CA ILE A 504 4.63 13.89 26.24
C ILE A 504 5.33 14.05 27.60
N PRO A 505 5.28 13.04 28.49
CA PRO A 505 5.88 13.16 29.81
C PRO A 505 7.41 13.09 29.77
N ILE A 506 7.99 12.40 28.79
CA ILE A 506 9.43 12.25 28.60
C ILE A 506 9.78 12.13 27.11
N GLY A 507 11.05 12.30 26.76
CA GLY A 507 11.55 12.12 25.39
C GLY A 507 11.28 13.32 24.48
N PHE A 508 11.35 13.10 23.17
CA PHE A 508 11.13 14.13 22.14
C PHE A 508 10.45 13.52 20.92
N ILE A 509 9.91 14.38 20.05
CA ILE A 509 9.36 13.99 18.74
C ILE A 509 10.37 14.40 17.66
N GLY A 510 10.86 13.42 16.91
CA GLY A 510 11.77 13.63 15.78
C GLY A 510 11.03 14.10 14.52
N ILE A 511 11.70 14.90 13.68
CA ILE A 511 11.13 15.46 12.45
C ILE A 511 11.97 15.06 11.23
N GLY A 512 11.27 14.56 10.21
CA GLY A 512 11.78 14.31 8.87
C GLY A 512 12.56 13.01 8.71
N HIS A 513 12.74 12.63 7.45
CA HIS A 513 13.45 11.40 7.06
C HIS A 513 14.89 11.37 7.51
N LYS A 514 15.59 12.51 7.53
CA LYS A 514 17.02 12.54 7.89
C LYS A 514 17.29 11.95 9.28
N GLN A 515 16.61 12.45 10.32
CA GLN A 515 16.81 11.98 11.70
C GLN A 515 16.26 10.56 11.87
N LEU A 516 15.14 10.23 11.23
CA LEU A 516 14.58 8.87 11.26
C LEU A 516 15.53 7.85 10.64
N ASN A 517 16.10 8.17 9.47
CA ASN A 517 17.05 7.31 8.75
C ASN A 517 18.38 7.18 9.49
N GLU A 518 18.81 8.20 10.23
CA GLU A 518 19.96 8.12 11.14
C GLU A 518 19.75 7.03 12.21
N GLU A 519 18.56 6.98 12.84
CA GLU A 519 18.23 5.94 13.82
C GLU A 519 18.03 4.57 13.16
N MET A 520 17.29 4.49 12.05
CA MET A 520 17.07 3.24 11.31
C MET A 520 18.40 2.64 10.82
N PHE A 521 19.34 3.47 10.35
CA PHE A 521 20.69 3.03 9.99
C PHE A 521 21.39 2.37 11.19
N ARG A 522 21.36 2.99 12.38
CA ARG A 522 21.96 2.40 13.58
C ARG A 522 21.31 1.07 13.96
N LEU A 523 19.99 0.99 13.86
CA LEU A 523 19.25 -0.24 14.14
C LEU A 523 19.64 -1.37 13.17
N VAL A 524 19.77 -1.07 11.88
CA VAL A 524 20.23 -2.03 10.87
C VAL A 524 21.66 -2.51 11.18
N GLU A 525 22.60 -1.60 11.46
CA GLU A 525 23.99 -1.99 11.77
C GLU A 525 24.08 -2.89 13.00
N GLN A 526 23.25 -2.63 14.02
CA GLN A 526 23.24 -3.39 15.27
C GLN A 526 22.54 -4.74 15.17
N ASN A 527 21.49 -4.86 14.34
CA ASN A 527 20.59 -6.01 14.37
C ASN A 527 20.58 -6.83 13.07
N GLN A 528 21.20 -6.33 11.99
CA GLN A 528 21.22 -6.90 10.63
C GLN A 528 19.85 -6.96 9.92
N ILE A 529 18.74 -6.88 10.66
CA ILE A 529 17.37 -6.87 10.16
C ILE A 529 16.57 -5.74 10.82
N LEU A 530 15.86 -4.97 10.00
CA LEU A 530 14.91 -3.95 10.43
C LEU A 530 13.52 -4.27 9.87
N LEU A 531 12.49 -4.16 10.70
CA LEU A 531 11.11 -4.39 10.28
C LEU A 531 10.38 -3.05 10.20
N ILE A 532 9.72 -2.80 9.08
CA ILE A 532 8.87 -1.62 8.86
C ILE A 532 7.47 -2.11 8.52
N ASP A 533 6.57 -2.08 9.51
CA ASP A 533 5.17 -2.45 9.39
C ASP A 533 4.29 -1.19 9.46
N GLY A 534 3.01 -1.28 9.14
CA GLY A 534 2.18 -0.08 9.17
C GLY A 534 0.72 -0.28 8.84
N PHE A 535 -0.02 0.81 8.93
CA PHE A 535 -1.45 0.87 8.69
C PHE A 535 -1.78 0.97 7.20
N VAL A 536 -3.05 0.75 6.84
CA VAL A 536 -3.53 0.85 5.47
C VAL A 536 -3.31 2.25 4.88
N GLY A 537 -2.85 2.32 3.63
CA GLY A 537 -2.53 3.56 2.91
C GLY A 537 -1.17 4.20 3.21
N THR A 538 -0.31 3.52 3.98
CA THR A 538 1.08 3.93 4.19
C THR A 538 1.89 3.89 2.90
N TYR A 539 2.67 4.94 2.63
CA TYR A 539 3.60 5.00 1.50
C TYR A 539 4.94 4.33 1.82
N PHE A 540 4.92 3.00 1.98
CA PHE A 540 6.12 2.21 2.27
C PHE A 540 7.27 2.46 1.29
N ASP A 541 6.94 2.65 0.01
CA ASP A 541 7.93 2.88 -1.06
C ASP A 541 8.73 4.18 -0.81
N GLU A 542 8.14 5.20 -0.19
CA GLU A 542 8.82 6.46 0.20
C GLU A 542 9.89 6.20 1.28
N TYR A 543 9.52 5.51 2.36
CA TYR A 543 10.44 5.19 3.47
C TYR A 543 11.57 4.26 3.00
N ALA A 544 11.26 3.30 2.12
CA ALA A 544 12.27 2.43 1.55
C ALA A 544 13.25 3.22 0.67
N TYR A 545 12.76 4.10 -0.19
CA TYR A 545 13.58 4.96 -1.04
C TYR A 545 14.48 5.89 -0.23
N GLU A 546 13.93 6.62 0.75
CA GLU A 546 14.67 7.58 1.56
C GLU A 546 15.72 6.87 2.44
N LEU A 547 15.40 5.71 3.02
CA LEU A 547 16.38 4.92 3.77
C LEU A 547 17.47 4.36 2.84
N ASN A 548 17.11 3.82 1.67
CA ASN A 548 18.07 3.32 0.68
C ASN A 548 19.04 4.42 0.24
N LYS A 549 18.50 5.62 -0.05
CA LYS A 549 19.27 6.82 -0.38
C LYS A 549 20.22 7.20 0.75
N TYR A 550 19.72 7.31 1.97
CA TYR A 550 20.53 7.64 3.14
C TYR A 550 21.65 6.61 3.38
N TYR A 551 21.35 5.32 3.25
CA TYR A 551 22.30 4.24 3.44
C TYR A 551 23.42 4.29 2.39
N SER A 552 23.09 4.50 1.10
CA SER A 552 24.08 4.62 0.01
C SER A 552 25.08 5.76 0.19
N GLN A 553 24.65 6.86 0.82
CA GLN A 553 25.49 8.03 1.09
C GLN A 553 26.36 7.86 2.34
N THR A 554 25.91 7.07 3.31
CA THR A 554 26.53 6.95 4.64
C THR A 554 27.44 5.72 4.76
N ALA A 555 27.02 4.57 4.24
CA ALA A 555 27.69 3.27 4.37
C ALA A 555 29.14 3.28 3.84
N LYS A 556 29.40 4.00 2.74
CA LYS A 556 30.76 4.11 2.17
C LYS A 556 31.78 4.70 3.13
N ARG A 557 31.38 5.61 4.02
CA ARG A 557 32.27 6.19 5.02
C ARG A 557 32.63 5.21 6.14
N LYS A 558 31.86 4.12 6.29
CA LYS A 558 31.98 3.14 7.38
C LYS A 558 32.32 1.72 6.92
N MET A 559 32.51 1.48 5.62
CA MET A 559 32.74 0.15 5.03
C MET A 559 31.60 -0.85 5.31
N SER A 560 30.34 -0.38 5.38
CA SER A 560 29.17 -1.24 5.61
C SER A 560 28.69 -1.90 4.30
N THR A 561 28.18 -3.14 4.39
CA THR A 561 27.58 -3.89 3.27
C THR A 561 26.29 -3.22 2.78
N SER A 562 26.01 -3.23 1.47
CA SER A 562 24.80 -2.63 0.89
C SER A 562 23.49 -3.19 1.49
N LEU A 563 22.53 -2.30 1.74
CA LEU A 563 21.21 -2.63 2.28
C LEU A 563 20.29 -3.27 1.22
N ILE A 564 19.56 -4.31 1.61
CA ILE A 564 18.54 -4.96 0.77
C ILE A 564 17.14 -4.75 1.35
N PHE A 565 16.13 -4.64 0.49
CA PHE A 565 14.73 -4.51 0.89
C PHE A 565 13.92 -5.72 0.42
N TYR A 566 13.11 -6.30 1.31
CA TYR A 566 12.12 -7.33 1.00
C TYR A 566 10.72 -6.83 1.32
N ASP A 567 9.78 -7.04 0.40
CA ASP A 567 8.41 -6.55 0.50
C ASP A 567 7.45 -7.65 0.97
N THR A 568 6.60 -7.33 1.94
CA THR A 568 5.70 -8.30 2.56
C THR A 568 4.49 -8.69 1.70
N ARG A 569 4.12 -7.87 0.70
CA ARG A 569 3.01 -8.16 -0.22
C ARG A 569 3.21 -9.50 -0.95
N THR A 570 4.45 -9.96 -1.04
CA THR A 570 4.83 -11.27 -1.57
C THR A 570 4.24 -12.46 -0.85
N PHE A 571 3.96 -12.35 0.45
CA PHE A 571 3.37 -13.42 1.25
C PHE A 571 1.95 -13.13 1.72
N LEU A 572 1.27 -12.11 1.18
CA LEU A 572 -0.14 -11.86 1.49
C LEU A 572 -1.07 -12.75 0.65
N LYS A 573 -2.15 -13.26 1.28
CA LYS A 573 -3.24 -14.02 0.63
C LYS A 573 -4.34 -13.06 0.20
N MET A 574 -4.35 -12.69 -1.07
CA MET A 574 -5.36 -11.76 -1.61
C MET A 574 -6.63 -12.47 -2.12
N ASP A 575 -6.56 -13.78 -2.39
CA ASP A 575 -7.62 -14.54 -3.08
C ASP A 575 -8.76 -15.07 -2.19
N LEU A 576 -8.88 -14.62 -0.93
CA LEU A 576 -9.95 -15.03 -0.01
C LEU A 576 -11.29 -14.32 -0.25
N ASN A 577 -11.72 -14.20 -1.51
CA ASN A 577 -12.88 -13.40 -1.90
C ASN A 577 -14.16 -13.85 -1.19
N SER A 578 -14.40 -15.16 -1.05
CA SER A 578 -15.62 -15.69 -0.44
C SER A 578 -15.84 -15.29 1.02
N LYS A 579 -14.77 -15.16 1.84
CA LYS A 579 -14.88 -14.66 3.22
C LYS A 579 -15.06 -13.14 3.27
N LYS A 580 -14.35 -12.40 2.41
CA LYS A 580 -14.41 -10.94 2.34
C LYS A 580 -15.79 -10.46 1.88
N GLU A 581 -16.39 -11.14 0.91
CA GLU A 581 -17.72 -10.85 0.36
C GLU A 581 -18.82 -10.96 1.42
N LEU A 582 -18.68 -11.83 2.43
CA LEU A 582 -19.63 -11.92 3.55
C LEU A 582 -19.74 -10.63 4.35
N TYR A 583 -18.67 -9.83 4.39
CA TYR A 583 -18.63 -8.53 5.07
C TYR A 583 -19.01 -7.37 4.17
N LEU A 584 -18.87 -7.54 2.86
CA LEU A 584 -19.19 -6.53 1.84
C LEU A 584 -20.52 -6.80 1.13
N GLN A 585 -21.41 -7.59 1.74
CA GLN A 585 -22.76 -7.87 1.24
C GLN A 585 -23.50 -6.57 0.84
N TYR A 586 -24.51 -6.72 -0.02
CA TYR A 586 -25.23 -5.61 -0.64
C TYR A 586 -24.30 -4.77 -1.51
N SER A 587 -23.88 -5.31 -2.66
CA SER A 587 -22.91 -4.69 -3.58
C SER A 587 -23.27 -3.25 -3.99
N LYS A 588 -24.56 -2.91 -4.00
CA LYS A 588 -25.11 -1.58 -4.31
C LYS A 588 -25.33 -0.65 -3.11
N SER A 589 -25.12 -1.14 -1.88
CA SER A 589 -25.31 -0.36 -0.65
C SER A 589 -23.98 0.08 -0.06
N ILE A 590 -23.96 1.30 0.51
CA ILE A 590 -22.83 1.81 1.30
C ILE A 590 -22.59 0.99 2.58
N PHE A 591 -23.58 0.22 3.04
CA PHE A 591 -23.49 -0.58 4.24
C PHE A 591 -22.86 -1.94 3.98
N GLY A 592 -22.13 -2.44 4.98
CA GLY A 592 -21.59 -3.78 5.08
C GLY A 592 -21.73 -4.30 6.50
N LYS A 593 -21.05 -5.41 6.79
CA LYS A 593 -20.96 -6.01 8.12
C LYS A 593 -19.54 -5.87 8.63
N ILE A 594 -19.37 -5.50 9.89
CA ILE A 594 -18.03 -5.36 10.51
C ILE A 594 -17.34 -6.72 10.57
N ALA A 595 -16.09 -6.78 10.10
CA ALA A 595 -15.25 -7.98 10.12
C ALA A 595 -14.77 -8.31 11.54
N THR A 596 -15.63 -8.93 12.36
CA THR A 596 -15.34 -9.20 13.77
C THR A 596 -14.49 -10.44 14.03
N ASP A 597 -14.39 -11.38 13.09
CA ASP A 597 -13.73 -12.67 13.28
C ASP A 597 -12.48 -12.89 12.41
N LEU A 598 -12.15 -11.93 11.55
CA LEU A 598 -10.98 -12.00 10.69
C LEU A 598 -9.71 -11.63 11.46
N ASP A 599 -8.64 -12.36 11.19
CA ASP A 599 -7.34 -12.17 11.84
C ASP A 599 -6.25 -11.98 10.79
N PHE A 600 -5.46 -10.91 10.90
CA PHE A 600 -4.47 -10.57 9.89
C PHE A 600 -3.50 -11.72 9.61
N LYS A 601 -2.98 -12.36 10.67
CA LYS A 601 -2.01 -13.45 10.55
C LYS A 601 -2.66 -14.74 10.03
N LYS A 602 -3.82 -15.12 10.54
CA LYS A 602 -4.45 -16.41 10.17
C LYS A 602 -5.04 -16.37 8.76
N ASP A 603 -5.73 -15.29 8.43
CA ASP A 603 -6.48 -15.20 7.18
C ASP A 603 -5.63 -14.63 6.04
N PHE A 604 -4.83 -13.58 6.29
CA PHE A 604 -4.20 -12.82 5.20
C PHE A 604 -2.72 -13.13 4.96
N ILE A 605 -2.09 -14.00 5.75
CA ILE A 605 -0.69 -14.43 5.53
C ILE A 605 -0.63 -15.83 4.92
N ASP A 606 0.11 -15.96 3.82
CA ASP A 606 0.55 -17.24 3.29
C ASP A 606 1.77 -17.73 4.07
N LEU A 607 1.55 -18.66 4.99
CA LEU A 607 2.60 -19.21 5.86
C LEU A 607 3.71 -19.91 5.07
N ASN A 608 3.40 -20.50 3.91
CA ASN A 608 4.43 -21.15 3.07
C ASN A 608 5.35 -20.10 2.46
N LYS A 609 4.77 -19.04 1.89
CA LYS A 609 5.54 -17.93 1.32
C LYS A 609 6.30 -17.14 2.38
N LEU A 610 5.69 -16.91 3.55
CA LEU A 610 6.35 -16.29 4.70
C LEU A 610 7.58 -17.11 5.13
N ASN A 611 7.41 -18.42 5.31
CA ASN A 611 8.51 -19.30 5.71
C ASN A 611 9.58 -19.40 4.62
N TYR A 612 9.18 -19.40 3.34
CA TYR A 612 10.13 -19.35 2.23
C TYR A 612 10.98 -18.08 2.29
N LEU A 613 10.36 -16.91 2.46
CA LEU A 613 11.10 -15.65 2.59
C LEU A 613 12.06 -15.68 3.79
N LYS A 614 11.58 -16.10 4.98
CA LYS A 614 12.42 -16.24 6.20
C LYS A 614 13.69 -17.05 5.96
N ASN A 615 13.59 -18.13 5.19
CA ASN A 615 14.70 -19.05 4.94
C ASN A 615 15.69 -18.56 3.87
N ASN A 616 15.38 -17.49 3.12
CA ASN A 616 16.18 -17.01 2.00
C ASN A 616 16.54 -15.50 2.10
N LEU A 617 16.49 -14.93 3.30
CA LEU A 617 16.92 -13.55 3.55
C LEU A 617 18.43 -13.38 3.39
N SER A 618 18.83 -12.25 2.79
CA SER A 618 20.23 -11.80 2.71
C SER A 618 20.43 -10.57 3.61
N TYR A 619 21.48 -10.57 4.44
CA TYR A 619 21.71 -9.56 5.49
C TYR A 619 22.89 -8.63 5.15
N PRO A 620 22.84 -7.33 5.51
CA PRO A 620 21.76 -6.64 6.21
C PRO A 620 20.54 -6.41 5.30
N CYS A 621 19.34 -6.43 5.89
CA CYS A 621 18.09 -6.18 5.16
C CYS A 621 17.03 -5.40 5.96
N VAL A 622 16.09 -4.84 5.21
CA VAL A 622 14.83 -4.28 5.70
C VAL A 622 13.69 -5.13 5.15
N ILE A 623 12.77 -5.53 6.03
CA ILE A 623 11.50 -6.12 5.60
C ILE A 623 10.42 -5.05 5.77
N ILE A 624 9.72 -4.72 4.69
CA ILE A 624 8.81 -3.58 4.66
C ILE A 624 7.44 -3.94 4.08
N GLY A 625 6.41 -3.42 4.73
CA GLY A 625 5.02 -3.55 4.34
C GLY A 625 4.15 -4.21 5.43
N PRO A 626 2.83 -4.31 5.21
CA PRO A 626 1.91 -4.90 6.16
C PRO A 626 2.31 -6.33 6.54
N GLY A 627 2.43 -6.61 7.83
CA GLY A 627 2.83 -7.93 8.34
C GLY A 627 4.33 -8.19 8.37
N ALA A 628 5.17 -7.18 8.16
CA ALA A 628 6.64 -7.29 8.31
C ALA A 628 7.02 -7.79 9.70
N SER A 629 6.25 -7.41 10.72
CA SER A 629 6.40 -7.85 12.11
C SER A 629 6.37 -9.37 12.30
N PHE A 630 5.78 -10.15 11.38
CA PHE A 630 5.73 -11.60 11.47
C PHE A 630 7.01 -12.30 11.02
N ILE A 631 7.97 -11.57 10.45
CA ILE A 631 9.24 -12.16 10.00
C ILE A 631 10.08 -12.61 11.19
N ASN A 632 10.31 -11.69 12.14
CA ASN A 632 11.12 -11.92 13.32
C ASN A 632 10.63 -11.08 14.49
N ASP A 633 10.05 -11.72 15.51
CA ASP A 633 9.45 -11.02 16.66
C ASP A 633 10.48 -10.32 17.58
N THR A 634 11.79 -10.52 17.36
CA THR A 634 12.86 -9.93 18.20
C THR A 634 13.57 -8.76 17.55
N SER A 635 13.35 -8.52 16.25
CA SER A 635 14.02 -7.45 15.52
C SER A 635 13.36 -6.09 15.78
N PRO A 636 14.11 -4.98 15.68
CA PRO A 636 13.54 -3.65 15.83
C PRO A 636 12.38 -3.41 14.86
N LEU A 637 11.28 -2.85 15.39
CA LEU A 637 10.04 -2.60 14.65
C LEU A 637 9.76 -1.10 14.56
N ILE A 638 9.72 -0.60 13.32
CA ILE A 638 9.14 0.70 12.98
C ILE A 638 7.69 0.45 12.60
N TYR A 639 6.76 1.13 13.27
CA TYR A 639 5.34 1.10 12.92
C TYR A 639 4.91 2.46 12.38
N ILE A 640 4.41 2.49 11.15
CA ILE A 640 3.93 3.71 10.50
C ILE A 640 2.40 3.71 10.52
N ASP A 641 1.81 4.73 11.14
CA ASP A 641 0.37 4.90 11.22
C ASP A 641 -0.09 6.06 10.32
N LEU A 642 -1.38 6.05 10.00
CA LEU A 642 -2.00 7.08 9.17
C LEU A 642 -3.39 7.47 9.73
N PRO A 643 -3.66 8.77 9.96
CA PRO A 643 -4.99 9.24 10.31
C PRO A 643 -6.03 8.87 9.23
N LYS A 644 -7.22 8.43 9.65
CA LYS A 644 -8.26 7.90 8.74
C LYS A 644 -8.83 8.96 7.79
N ASN A 645 -8.93 10.21 8.24
CA ASN A 645 -9.30 11.34 7.40
C ASN A 645 -8.29 11.57 6.25
N GLU A 646 -6.99 11.50 6.52
CA GLU A 646 -5.96 11.60 5.49
C GLU A 646 -6.03 10.42 4.51
N LEU A 647 -6.33 9.22 5.00
CA LEU A 647 -6.58 8.06 4.14
C LEU A 647 -7.77 8.31 3.19
N TYR A 648 -8.88 8.89 3.67
CA TYR A 648 -10.01 9.24 2.82
C TYR A 648 -9.68 10.29 1.76
N TYR A 649 -8.82 11.27 2.07
CA TYR A 649 -8.37 12.24 1.07
C TYR A 649 -7.48 11.62 0.00
N ARG A 650 -6.67 10.61 0.35
CA ARG A 650 -5.85 9.83 -0.60
C ARG A 650 -6.71 8.92 -1.48
N VAL A 651 -7.73 8.26 -0.90
CA VAL A 651 -8.72 7.48 -1.66
C VAL A 651 -9.48 8.36 -2.65
N ALA A 652 -9.94 9.54 -2.22
CA ALA A 652 -10.62 10.49 -3.09
C ALA A 652 -9.73 11.06 -4.21
N ALA A 653 -8.40 10.97 -4.05
CA ALA A 653 -7.41 11.31 -5.06
C ALA A 653 -6.92 10.09 -5.89
N GLU A 654 -7.47 8.91 -5.64
CA GLU A 654 -7.11 7.65 -6.29
C GLU A 654 -5.63 7.24 -6.06
N THR A 655 -5.02 7.73 -4.98
CA THR A 655 -3.62 7.45 -4.62
C THR A 655 -3.46 6.43 -3.49
N SER A 656 -4.58 5.99 -2.92
CA SER A 656 -4.64 4.92 -1.91
C SER A 656 -5.92 4.11 -2.09
N CYS A 657 -5.90 2.85 -1.66
CA CYS A 657 -7.04 1.95 -1.69
C CYS A 657 -7.03 1.02 -0.47
N SER A 658 -8.11 0.28 -0.27
CA SER A 658 -8.13 -0.84 0.70
C SER A 658 -7.09 -1.90 0.31
N TYR A 659 -6.38 -2.44 1.31
CA TYR A 659 -5.46 -3.57 1.12
C TYR A 659 -6.20 -4.90 1.02
N LEU A 660 -7.33 -5.01 1.73
CA LEU A 660 -8.04 -6.27 1.87
C LEU A 660 -9.20 -6.42 0.89
N LYS A 661 -9.45 -5.42 0.03
CA LYS A 661 -10.45 -5.43 -1.03
C LYS A 661 -10.42 -6.74 -1.85
N PRO A 662 -11.57 -7.32 -2.23
CA PRO A 662 -11.62 -8.44 -3.17
C PRO A 662 -11.08 -8.07 -4.57
N THR A 663 -10.31 -8.95 -5.18
CA THR A 663 -9.64 -8.74 -6.49
C THR A 663 -10.59 -8.88 -7.69
N GLU A 664 -11.64 -9.68 -7.57
CA GLU A 664 -12.66 -9.86 -8.59
C GLU A 664 -13.91 -9.07 -8.18
N ILE A 665 -14.07 -7.85 -8.71
CA ILE A 665 -15.40 -7.25 -8.69
C ILE A 665 -16.23 -8.04 -9.71
N ILE A 666 -17.09 -8.90 -9.18
CA ILE A 666 -18.16 -9.53 -9.93
C ILE A 666 -19.02 -8.41 -10.54
N GLN A 667 -18.68 -8.00 -11.76
CA GLN A 667 -19.62 -7.36 -12.68
C GLN A 667 -20.78 -8.32 -13.06
N GLN A 668 -20.82 -9.55 -12.53
CA GLN A 668 -21.85 -10.56 -12.83
C GLN A 668 -23.08 -10.58 -11.91
N GLU A 669 -23.25 -9.65 -10.96
CA GLU A 669 -24.52 -9.52 -10.23
C GLU A 669 -25.46 -8.45 -10.79
N SER A 670 -25.42 -8.21 -12.10
CA SER A 670 -26.52 -7.58 -12.81
C SER A 670 -27.73 -8.53 -13.03
N SER A 671 -27.71 -9.75 -12.50
CA SER A 671 -28.77 -10.75 -12.74
C SER A 671 -29.30 -11.55 -11.53
N SER A 672 -28.75 -11.38 -10.31
CA SER A 672 -29.42 -11.89 -9.11
C SER A 672 -30.43 -10.84 -8.62
N LYS A 673 -31.71 -11.20 -8.66
CA LYS A 673 -32.81 -10.42 -8.06
C LYS A 673 -32.59 -10.34 -6.55
N SER A 674 -31.78 -9.40 -6.08
CA SER A 674 -31.88 -8.92 -4.70
C SER A 674 -33.22 -8.19 -4.58
N ASN A 675 -34.04 -8.55 -3.58
CA ASN A 675 -35.32 -7.88 -3.31
C ASN A 675 -35.16 -6.41 -2.80
N ASP A 676 -33.96 -5.86 -2.84
CA ASP A 676 -33.67 -4.47 -2.47
C ASP A 676 -33.79 -3.61 -3.75
N ASN A 677 -34.91 -2.89 -3.89
CA ASN A 677 -35.25 -1.97 -4.99
C ASN A 677 -34.42 -0.67 -4.99
N ASP A 678 -33.12 -0.76 -4.72
CA ASP A 678 -32.20 0.38 -4.65
C ASP A 678 -31.32 0.40 -5.92
N ASP A 679 -31.74 1.20 -6.91
CA ASP A 679 -31.08 1.40 -8.22
C ASP A 679 -29.78 2.24 -8.17
N TYR A 680 -29.09 2.29 -7.02
CA TYR A 680 -27.89 3.11 -6.84
C TYR A 680 -26.61 2.31 -7.16
N GLU A 681 -25.71 2.89 -7.94
CA GLU A 681 -24.36 2.35 -8.18
C GLU A 681 -23.36 3.11 -7.30
N LEU A 682 -22.59 2.39 -6.47
CA LEU A 682 -21.54 2.99 -5.66
C LEU A 682 -20.43 3.55 -6.55
N THR A 683 -20.01 4.79 -6.30
CA THR A 683 -18.78 5.29 -6.90
C THR A 683 -17.58 4.49 -6.38
N GLN A 684 -16.47 4.48 -7.12
CA GLN A 684 -15.24 3.81 -6.70
C GLN A 684 -14.79 4.29 -5.31
N ASP A 685 -14.78 5.60 -5.06
CA ASP A 685 -14.42 6.20 -3.76
C ASP A 685 -15.32 5.69 -2.62
N MET A 686 -16.63 5.62 -2.84
CA MET A 686 -17.57 5.09 -1.84
C MET A 686 -17.34 3.60 -1.56
N TYR A 687 -17.04 2.81 -2.59
CA TYR A 687 -16.75 1.40 -2.42
C TYR A 687 -15.42 1.16 -1.68
N GLU A 688 -14.38 1.94 -1.97
CA GLU A 688 -13.12 1.89 -1.22
C GLU A 688 -13.32 2.23 0.26
N LYS A 689 -14.08 3.30 0.56
CA LYS A 689 -14.42 3.67 1.94
C LYS A 689 -15.21 2.59 2.67
N LYS A 690 -16.14 1.93 1.97
CA LYS A 690 -16.87 0.75 2.49
C LYS A 690 -15.88 -0.37 2.85
N CYS A 691 -14.96 -0.72 1.96
CA CYS A 691 -13.94 -1.74 2.24
C CYS A 691 -13.09 -1.35 3.46
N LEU A 692 -12.62 -0.10 3.53
CA LEU A 692 -11.82 0.38 4.65
C LEU A 692 -12.55 0.23 5.99
N TYR A 693 -13.79 0.71 6.07
CA TYR A 693 -14.56 0.70 7.33
C TYR A 693 -14.91 -0.71 7.80
N PHE A 694 -15.41 -1.56 6.90
CA PHE A 694 -15.95 -2.87 7.27
C PHE A 694 -14.90 -3.99 7.32
N LEU A 695 -13.77 -3.84 6.61
CA LEU A 695 -12.78 -4.89 6.44
C LEU A 695 -11.38 -4.49 6.94
N ASP A 696 -10.80 -3.41 6.42
CA ASP A 696 -9.41 -3.05 6.76
C ASP A 696 -9.28 -2.55 8.20
N TYR A 697 -10.12 -1.61 8.63
CA TYR A 697 -10.00 -1.01 9.97
C TYR A 697 -10.13 -2.05 11.09
N PRO A 698 -11.13 -2.95 11.11
CA PRO A 698 -11.23 -3.96 12.16
C PRO A 698 -9.99 -4.86 12.24
N VAL A 699 -9.45 -5.27 11.08
CA VAL A 699 -8.30 -6.19 11.01
C VAL A 699 -6.99 -5.50 11.37
N PHE A 700 -6.73 -4.32 10.79
CA PHE A 700 -5.49 -3.58 11.03
C PHE A 700 -5.46 -2.91 12.41
N ASN A 701 -6.60 -2.48 12.97
CA ASN A 701 -6.65 -1.94 14.33
C ASN A 701 -6.30 -3.02 15.36
N LYS A 702 -6.78 -4.24 15.16
CA LYS A 702 -6.39 -5.39 15.99
C LYS A 702 -4.89 -5.67 15.88
N LEU A 703 -4.36 -5.73 14.65
CA LEU A 703 -2.94 -5.95 14.42
C LEU A 703 -2.06 -4.90 15.12
N LYS A 704 -2.36 -3.61 14.94
CA LYS A 704 -1.53 -2.55 15.55
C LYS A 704 -1.61 -2.54 17.08
N GLN A 705 -2.76 -2.89 17.65
CA GLN A 705 -2.89 -3.09 19.10
C GLN A 705 -1.99 -4.23 19.61
N GLU A 706 -1.92 -5.35 18.89
CA GLU A 706 -1.03 -6.47 19.21
C GLU A 706 0.47 -6.08 19.12
N LEU A 707 0.81 -5.18 18.18
CA LEU A 707 2.17 -4.72 17.96
C LEU A 707 2.64 -3.60 18.93
N LEU A 708 1.73 -2.93 19.65
CA LEU A 708 2.05 -1.77 20.49
C LEU A 708 3.23 -1.99 21.46
N SER A 709 3.30 -3.17 22.08
CA SER A 709 4.32 -3.51 23.08
C SER A 709 5.74 -3.64 22.51
N ARG A 710 5.87 -3.94 21.21
CA ARG A 710 7.14 -4.25 20.54
C ARG A 710 7.65 -3.13 19.63
N MET A 711 6.84 -2.09 19.38
CA MET A 711 7.26 -0.94 18.57
C MET A 711 8.53 -0.32 19.17
N THR A 712 9.58 -0.24 18.34
CA THR A 712 10.82 0.50 18.60
C THR A 712 10.61 1.97 18.29
N PHE A 713 9.99 2.28 17.15
CA PHE A 713 9.55 3.63 16.80
C PHE A 713 8.11 3.60 16.29
N PHE A 714 7.34 4.62 16.69
CA PHE A 714 6.03 4.93 16.12
C PHE A 714 6.19 6.15 15.22
N VAL A 715 5.63 6.09 14.02
CA VAL A 715 5.78 7.11 12.97
C VAL A 715 4.40 7.56 12.52
N ASP A 716 4.17 8.88 12.51
CA ASP A 716 3.03 9.51 11.85
C ASP A 716 3.39 9.78 10.39
N GLY A 717 2.77 9.00 9.49
CA GLY A 717 3.00 9.02 8.04
C GLY A 717 2.11 9.99 7.27
N GLN A 718 1.38 10.90 7.94
CA GLN A 718 0.46 11.81 7.25
C GLN A 718 1.17 12.88 6.41
N ARG A 719 2.44 13.18 6.71
CA ARG A 719 3.26 14.20 6.02
C ARG A 719 4.26 13.55 5.07
N PRO A 720 3.98 13.52 3.75
CA PRO A 720 4.98 13.07 2.77
C PRO A 720 6.26 13.91 2.89
N ASN A 721 7.41 13.25 2.81
CA ASN A 721 8.78 13.77 2.93
C ASN A 721 9.17 14.34 4.31
N CYS A 722 8.22 14.51 5.24
CA CYS A 722 8.47 15.09 6.56
C CYS A 722 7.72 14.32 7.67
N PRO A 723 7.96 13.00 7.82
CA PRO A 723 7.32 12.22 8.86
C PRO A 723 7.75 12.72 10.24
N THR A 724 6.87 12.60 11.21
CA THR A 724 7.25 12.78 12.62
C THR A 724 7.23 11.44 13.32
N TRP A 725 8.09 11.25 14.30
CA TRP A 725 8.27 9.95 14.93
C TRP A 725 8.70 10.08 16.39
N LEU A 726 8.43 9.05 17.18
CA LEU A 726 8.90 8.96 18.56
C LEU A 726 9.28 7.54 18.94
N HIS A 727 10.15 7.40 19.94
CA HIS A 727 10.54 6.10 20.47
C HIS A 727 9.35 5.38 21.11
N GLY A 728 9.20 4.08 20.87
CA GLY A 728 8.03 3.32 21.31
C GLY A 728 7.88 3.24 22.83
N HIS A 729 8.98 3.30 23.59
CA HIS A 729 8.92 3.45 25.05
C HIS A 729 8.24 4.76 25.46
N THR A 730 8.65 5.86 24.85
CA THR A 730 8.06 7.19 25.05
C THR A 730 6.59 7.19 24.67
N PHE A 731 6.24 6.58 23.53
CA PHE A 731 4.86 6.48 23.09
C PHE A 731 3.98 5.76 24.12
N ARG A 732 4.39 4.59 24.60
CA ARG A 732 3.63 3.83 25.62
C ARG A 732 3.48 4.59 26.94
N GLN A 733 4.48 5.37 27.35
CA GLN A 733 4.37 6.25 28.51
C GLN A 733 3.43 7.43 28.27
N ALA A 734 3.44 8.02 27.09
CA ALA A 734 2.49 9.06 26.70
C ALA A 734 1.05 8.53 26.76
N LEU A 735 0.77 7.31 26.26
CA LEU A 735 -0.54 6.68 26.39
C LEU A 735 -0.97 6.51 27.86
N SER A 736 -0.06 6.04 28.73
CA SER A 736 -0.36 5.90 30.16
C SER A 736 -0.59 7.25 30.84
N HIS A 737 0.15 8.30 30.45
CA HIS A 737 0.00 9.65 30.98
C HIS A 737 -1.33 10.28 30.56
N LEU A 738 -1.66 10.19 29.26
CA LEU A 738 -2.91 10.68 28.66
C LEU A 738 -4.15 10.18 29.40
N ALA A 739 -4.12 8.94 29.89
CA ALA A 739 -5.23 8.35 30.61
C ALA A 739 -5.56 9.04 31.94
N ASN A 740 -4.83 10.08 32.38
CA ASN A 740 -5.04 10.80 33.65
C ASN A 740 -5.04 12.32 33.48
N VAL A 741 -5.22 12.80 32.25
CA VAL A 741 -5.42 14.21 31.97
C VAL A 741 -6.73 14.37 31.20
N PRO A 742 -7.37 15.55 31.23
CA PRO A 742 -8.45 15.86 30.30
C PRO A 742 -7.97 15.76 28.85
N ILE A 743 -8.68 15.01 28.01
CA ILE A 743 -8.28 14.67 26.64
C ILE A 743 -9.17 15.41 25.66
N ARG A 744 -8.58 15.89 24.57
CA ARG A 744 -9.31 16.34 23.38
C ARG A 744 -8.69 15.67 22.16
N VAL A 745 -9.53 15.09 21.31
CA VAL A 745 -9.10 14.49 20.04
C VAL A 745 -8.98 15.57 18.97
N ARG A 746 -8.30 15.27 17.87
CA ARG A 746 -8.23 16.17 16.72
C ARG A 746 -9.59 16.23 16.02
N PRO A 747 -10.27 17.40 15.98
CA PRO A 747 -11.54 17.53 15.29
C PRO A 747 -11.35 17.41 13.77
N TRP A 748 -12.38 16.91 13.08
CA TRP A 748 -12.41 16.83 11.62
C TRP A 748 -13.70 17.45 11.08
N PHE A 749 -13.58 18.36 10.12
CA PHE A 749 -14.70 19.09 9.55
C PHE A 749 -14.99 18.57 8.15
N GLU A 750 -16.26 18.51 7.73
CA GLU A 750 -16.58 18.03 6.38
C GLU A 750 -17.67 18.87 5.72
N SER A 751 -17.47 19.17 4.43
CA SER A 751 -18.48 19.87 3.62
C SER A 751 -19.65 18.94 3.31
N GLY A 752 -20.84 19.50 3.14
CA GLY A 752 -22.02 18.71 2.84
C GLY A 752 -23.07 19.46 2.03
N PRO A 753 -24.00 18.76 1.37
CA PRO A 753 -25.01 19.39 0.52
C PRO A 753 -26.01 20.26 1.30
N TRP A 754 -26.14 20.05 2.62
CA TRP A 754 -26.95 20.88 3.52
C TRP A 754 -26.15 21.89 4.34
N GLY A 755 -24.81 21.82 4.29
CA GLY A 755 -23.95 22.53 5.24
C GLY A 755 -24.10 24.04 5.23
N GLY A 756 -23.92 24.62 6.41
CA GLY A 756 -24.03 26.06 6.68
C GLY A 756 -22.70 26.80 6.73
N GLU A 757 -22.78 28.03 7.22
CA GLU A 757 -21.65 28.98 7.30
C GLU A 757 -21.22 29.30 8.75
N TRP A 758 -21.91 28.78 9.76
CA TRP A 758 -21.65 29.13 11.15
C TRP A 758 -20.28 28.62 11.62
N LEU A 759 -19.94 27.36 11.33
CA LEU A 759 -18.63 26.79 11.69
C LEU A 759 -17.47 27.59 11.07
N LYS A 760 -17.63 28.09 9.84
CA LYS A 760 -16.63 28.96 9.18
C LYS A 760 -16.46 30.28 9.91
N SER A 761 -17.55 30.82 10.43
CA SER A 761 -17.56 32.12 11.10
C SER A 761 -16.88 32.08 12.48
N ILE A 762 -17.04 30.97 13.22
CA ILE A 762 -16.50 30.84 14.57
C ILE A 762 -15.07 30.28 14.56
N CYS A 763 -14.75 29.35 13.66
CA CYS A 763 -13.43 28.75 13.54
C CYS A 763 -12.63 29.42 12.40
N THR A 764 -12.10 30.62 12.65
CA THR A 764 -11.44 31.43 11.59
C THR A 764 -10.18 30.80 11.00
N ASN A 765 -9.57 29.86 11.72
CA ASN A 765 -8.43 29.06 11.29
C ASN A 765 -8.80 27.88 10.36
N LEU A 766 -10.10 27.60 10.16
CA LEU A 766 -10.55 26.65 9.14
C LEU A 766 -10.29 27.17 7.72
N SER A 767 -10.20 26.23 6.78
CA SER A 767 -10.05 26.57 5.37
C SER A 767 -11.28 27.31 4.85
N GLN A 768 -11.08 28.58 4.52
CA GLN A 768 -12.13 29.43 3.95
C GLN A 768 -12.39 29.16 2.46
N LEU A 769 -11.61 28.25 1.84
CA LEU A 769 -11.79 27.81 0.45
C LEU A 769 -12.93 26.79 0.31
N SER A 770 -13.27 26.08 1.38
CA SER A 770 -14.40 25.15 1.39
C SER A 770 -15.71 25.91 1.20
N ARG A 771 -16.62 25.35 0.39
CA ARG A 771 -17.92 25.98 0.12
C ARG A 771 -18.68 26.25 1.42
N ASN A 772 -18.86 25.22 2.22
CA ASN A 772 -19.55 25.21 3.51
C ASN A 772 -18.92 24.16 4.43
N TYR A 773 -19.40 24.07 5.67
CA TYR A 773 -19.19 22.92 6.53
C TYR A 773 -20.54 22.43 7.03
N ALA A 774 -20.79 21.14 6.85
CA ALA A 774 -21.98 20.48 7.36
C ALA A 774 -21.70 19.84 8.72
N TRP A 775 -20.53 19.21 8.85
CA TRP A 775 -20.15 18.43 10.01
C TRP A 775 -18.91 18.98 10.72
N SER A 776 -18.87 18.83 12.05
CA SER A 776 -17.63 18.85 12.86
C SER A 776 -17.59 17.63 13.76
N PHE A 777 -16.72 16.68 13.42
CA PHE A 777 -16.48 15.45 14.14
C PHE A 777 -15.57 15.73 15.34
N GLU A 778 -16.17 16.18 16.44
CA GLU A 778 -15.47 16.51 17.68
C GLU A 778 -15.03 15.28 18.47
N MET A 779 -15.88 14.25 18.58
CA MET A 779 -15.60 13.00 19.32
C MET A 779 -16.20 11.78 18.61
N ILE A 780 -16.02 11.67 17.29
CA ILE A 780 -16.30 10.45 16.53
C ILE A 780 -15.05 9.59 16.55
N THR A 781 -14.78 8.99 17.71
CA THR A 781 -13.51 8.31 18.00
C THR A 781 -13.10 7.19 17.02
N PRO A 782 -14.01 6.51 16.30
CA PRO A 782 -13.60 5.65 15.20
C PRO A 782 -12.83 6.38 14.10
N GLU A 783 -12.99 7.70 13.93
CA GLU A 783 -12.33 8.51 12.89
C GLU A 783 -11.22 9.42 13.45
N ASN A 784 -11.34 9.89 14.69
CA ASN A 784 -10.42 10.88 15.24
C ASN A 784 -9.08 10.29 15.73
N GLY A 785 -8.02 11.10 15.64
CA GLY A 785 -6.73 10.87 16.27
C GLY A 785 -6.51 11.74 17.51
N ILE A 786 -5.42 11.50 18.24
CA ILE A 786 -4.91 12.34 19.33
C ILE A 786 -3.56 12.89 18.90
N ILE A 787 -3.31 14.17 19.16
CA ILE A 787 -2.03 14.82 18.85
C ILE A 787 -1.18 14.90 20.13
N LEU A 788 0.07 14.45 20.04
CA LEU A 788 1.10 14.66 21.05
C LEU A 788 1.97 15.87 20.71
N SER A 789 2.48 16.55 21.74
CA SER A 789 3.49 17.61 21.63
C SER A 789 4.71 17.33 22.50
N ASP A 790 5.89 17.76 22.05
CA ASP A 790 7.09 17.85 22.90
C ASP A 790 7.37 19.30 23.33
N GLU A 791 8.47 19.49 24.07
CA GLU A 791 8.90 20.81 24.56
C GLU A 791 9.21 21.83 23.45
N ASN A 792 9.49 21.36 22.23
CA ASN A 792 9.72 22.19 21.05
C ASN A 792 8.45 22.38 20.20
N HIS A 793 7.30 21.96 20.74
CA HIS A 793 6.00 22.00 20.08
C HIS A 793 5.93 21.19 18.79
N HIS A 794 6.80 20.20 18.62
CA HIS A 794 6.70 19.25 17.52
C HIS A 794 5.45 18.39 17.69
N LEU A 795 4.72 18.14 16.60
CA LEU A 795 3.43 17.46 16.64
C LEU A 795 3.51 16.06 16.04
N LEU A 796 2.85 15.11 16.69
CA LEU A 796 2.69 13.75 16.19
C LEU A 796 1.27 13.27 16.49
N GLU A 797 0.57 12.80 15.46
CA GLU A 797 -0.76 12.24 15.62
C GLU A 797 -0.75 10.71 15.61
N PHE A 798 -1.65 10.12 16.37
CA PHE A 798 -1.90 8.69 16.38
C PHE A 798 -3.41 8.41 16.57
N SER A 799 -3.89 7.24 16.17
CA SER A 799 -5.32 6.92 16.23
C SER A 799 -5.84 6.73 17.66
N TRP A 800 -7.09 7.15 17.91
CA TRP A 800 -7.78 6.92 19.18
C TRP A 800 -7.76 5.45 19.62
N ASP A 801 -7.97 4.54 18.67
CA ASP A 801 -8.09 3.10 18.94
C ASP A 801 -6.83 2.49 19.62
N LEU A 802 -5.62 3.02 19.40
CA LEU A 802 -4.39 2.63 20.12
C LEU A 802 -4.39 3.09 21.58
N PHE A 803 -4.86 4.31 21.83
CA PHE A 803 -5.00 4.84 23.18
C PHE A 803 -6.07 4.08 23.94
N TYR A 804 -7.27 4.00 23.38
CA TYR A 804 -8.41 3.37 24.02
C TYR A 804 -8.17 1.87 24.23
N GLY A 805 -7.65 1.15 23.24
CA GLY A 805 -7.38 -0.28 23.39
C GLY A 805 -6.30 -0.62 24.43
N SER A 806 -5.47 0.33 24.83
CA SER A 806 -4.50 0.14 25.91
C SER A 806 -4.93 0.73 27.26
N GLN A 807 -5.86 1.69 27.30
CA GLN A 807 -6.22 2.46 28.50
C GLN A 807 -7.72 2.47 28.84
N ALA A 808 -8.57 1.70 28.12
CA ALA A 808 -10.04 1.75 28.27
C ALA A 808 -10.53 1.59 29.72
N ASN A 809 -9.86 0.79 30.55
CA ASN A 809 -10.24 0.62 31.95
C ASN A 809 -10.13 1.92 32.77
N ARG A 810 -9.09 2.73 32.53
CA ARG A 810 -8.86 4.02 33.21
C ARG A 810 -9.75 5.11 32.66
N ILE A 811 -10.11 5.02 31.38
CA ILE A 811 -11.01 5.97 30.73
C ILE A 811 -12.44 5.73 31.23
N LEU A 812 -12.94 4.49 31.14
CA LEU A 812 -14.32 4.13 31.50
C LEU A 812 -14.56 4.04 33.01
N GLY A 813 -13.56 3.57 33.76
CA GLY A 813 -13.64 3.42 35.22
C GLY A 813 -14.44 2.20 35.65
N ASN A 814 -15.76 2.38 35.85
CA ASN A 814 -16.67 1.36 36.37
C ASN A 814 -16.52 0.01 35.63
N TYR A 815 -16.56 -1.10 36.39
CA TYR A 815 -16.34 -2.44 35.86
C TYR A 815 -17.37 -2.85 34.81
N GLU A 816 -18.66 -2.56 35.00
CA GLU A 816 -19.71 -2.91 34.03
C GLU A 816 -19.58 -2.07 32.76
N HIS A 817 -19.26 -0.78 32.88
CA HIS A 817 -18.97 0.08 31.72
C HIS A 817 -17.78 -0.44 30.92
N TYR A 818 -16.68 -0.81 31.60
CA TYR A 818 -15.53 -1.42 30.97
C TYR A 818 -15.84 -2.76 30.30
N ARG A 819 -16.63 -3.62 30.96
CA ARG A 819 -17.05 -4.92 30.41
C ARG A 819 -17.82 -4.76 29.10
N LEU A 820 -18.70 -3.75 29.01
CA LEU A 820 -19.54 -3.51 27.84
C LEU A 820 -18.78 -2.85 26.68
N PHE A 821 -17.96 -1.84 26.98
CA PHE A 821 -17.40 -0.94 25.96
C PHE A 821 -15.87 -1.05 25.78
N GLY A 822 -15.16 -1.73 26.68
CA GLY A 822 -13.70 -1.84 26.61
C GLY A 822 -13.21 -2.81 25.54
N GLY A 823 -13.95 -3.90 25.30
CA GLY A 823 -13.48 -5.01 24.44
C GLY A 823 -13.66 -4.82 22.93
N SER A 824 -14.38 -3.79 22.47
CA SER A 824 -14.62 -3.52 21.04
C SER A 824 -13.75 -2.39 20.47
N ASN A 825 -12.94 -1.73 21.30
CA ASN A 825 -12.26 -0.49 20.95
C ASN A 825 -13.16 0.68 20.51
N ASP A 826 -14.47 0.57 20.75
CA ASP A 826 -15.44 1.62 20.45
C ASP A 826 -15.80 2.36 21.74
N PHE A 827 -15.33 3.60 21.86
CA PHE A 827 -15.80 4.49 22.92
C PHE A 827 -17.32 4.71 22.73
N PRO A 828 -18.14 4.78 23.79
CA PRO A 828 -19.59 4.60 23.65
C PRO A 828 -20.39 5.82 23.17
N ILE A 829 -19.91 7.04 23.39
CA ILE A 829 -20.64 8.28 23.11
C ILE A 829 -19.83 9.14 22.14
N ARG A 830 -20.49 9.72 21.12
CA ARG A 830 -19.91 10.74 20.23
C ARG A 830 -20.60 12.08 20.35
N PHE A 831 -19.85 13.14 20.06
CA PHE A 831 -20.32 14.50 19.81
C PHE A 831 -20.01 14.87 18.35
N ASP A 832 -21.01 15.39 17.64
CA ASP A 832 -20.90 15.90 16.27
C ASP A 832 -21.71 17.21 16.13
N PHE A 833 -21.18 18.18 15.41
CA PHE A 833 -21.95 19.37 15.06
C PHE A 833 -22.61 19.21 13.71
N LEU A 834 -23.90 19.55 13.65
CA LEU A 834 -24.68 19.65 12.42
C LEU A 834 -25.00 21.13 12.17
N ASP A 835 -24.25 21.75 11.25
CA ASP A 835 -24.43 23.15 10.87
C ASP A 835 -25.37 23.28 9.65
N THR A 836 -26.58 23.78 9.91
CA THR A 836 -27.59 24.12 8.89
C THR A 836 -27.80 25.62 8.76
N MET A 837 -26.93 26.43 9.37
CA MET A 837 -27.05 27.88 9.42
C MET A 837 -26.88 28.48 8.02
N ASP A 838 -27.93 29.14 7.50
CA ASP A 838 -27.99 29.60 6.11
C ASP A 838 -27.79 28.46 5.07
N GLY A 839 -27.95 27.21 5.49
CA GLY A 839 -27.86 26.00 4.68
C GLY A 839 -29.22 25.38 4.35
N GLY A 840 -29.27 24.04 4.27
CA GLY A 840 -30.47 23.26 3.95
C GLY A 840 -30.93 22.35 5.09
N ASN A 841 -32.10 21.73 4.95
CA ASN A 841 -32.57 20.71 5.88
C ASN A 841 -31.66 19.47 5.78
N LEU A 842 -31.46 18.73 6.87
CA LEU A 842 -30.96 17.36 6.81
C LEU A 842 -31.98 16.44 6.12
N SER A 843 -31.54 15.26 5.71
CA SER A 843 -32.44 14.23 5.17
C SER A 843 -33.43 13.76 6.24
N ILE A 844 -34.67 13.49 5.82
CA ILE A 844 -35.63 12.74 6.62
C ILE A 844 -35.11 11.31 6.76
N GLN A 845 -34.88 10.87 7.98
CA GLN A 845 -34.13 9.65 8.26
C GLN A 845 -34.58 8.96 9.55
N CYS A 846 -34.11 7.73 9.73
CA CYS A 846 -34.17 7.01 11.01
C CYS A 846 -32.92 6.15 11.21
N HIS A 847 -32.71 5.70 12.45
CA HIS A 847 -31.68 4.75 12.82
C HIS A 847 -32.28 3.38 13.16
N PRO A 848 -31.62 2.28 12.77
CA PRO A 848 -32.08 0.92 13.06
C PRO A 848 -32.09 0.61 14.56
N ASN A 849 -32.95 -0.33 14.95
CA ASN A 849 -32.93 -0.89 16.30
C ASN A 849 -31.73 -1.85 16.51
N LEU A 850 -31.51 -2.25 17.76
CA LEU A 850 -30.38 -3.07 18.17
C LEU A 850 -30.35 -4.45 17.49
N GLU A 851 -31.52 -5.10 17.33
CA GLU A 851 -31.61 -6.41 16.67
C GLU A 851 -31.22 -6.32 15.19
N TYR A 852 -31.69 -5.27 14.51
CA TYR A 852 -31.35 -5.01 13.12
C TYR A 852 -29.85 -4.71 12.96
N MET A 853 -29.27 -3.90 13.85
CA MET A 853 -27.84 -3.58 13.88
C MET A 853 -26.97 -4.83 14.01
N ARG A 854 -27.28 -5.69 14.98
CA ARG A 854 -26.55 -6.95 15.22
C ARG A 854 -26.63 -7.91 14.05
N THR A 855 -27.85 -8.10 13.52
CA THR A 855 -28.11 -9.11 12.48
C THR A 855 -27.54 -8.70 11.13
N ASN A 856 -27.72 -7.44 10.73
CA ASN A 856 -27.38 -6.97 9.38
C ASN A 856 -25.98 -6.36 9.29
N PHE A 857 -25.46 -5.75 10.37
CA PHE A 857 -24.22 -4.97 10.33
C PHE A 857 -23.14 -5.47 11.29
N GLY A 858 -23.46 -6.40 12.20
CA GLY A 858 -22.48 -6.94 13.16
C GLY A 858 -22.12 -5.99 14.29
N GLU A 859 -22.86 -4.88 14.42
CA GLU A 859 -22.67 -3.87 15.45
C GLU A 859 -23.20 -4.33 16.80
N LYS A 860 -22.59 -3.83 17.89
CA LYS A 860 -22.95 -4.22 19.27
C LYS A 860 -23.95 -3.27 19.93
N ILE A 861 -23.98 -2.03 19.46
CA ILE A 861 -24.83 -0.95 19.95
C ILE A 861 -25.51 -0.24 18.78
N THR A 862 -26.50 0.57 19.09
CA THR A 862 -27.31 1.37 18.16
C THR A 862 -26.66 2.71 17.83
N GLN A 863 -27.26 3.47 16.90
CA GLN A 863 -27.01 4.89 16.66
C GLN A 863 -28.14 5.73 17.29
N ASP A 864 -28.35 5.53 18.59
CA ASP A 864 -29.32 6.32 19.36
C ASP A 864 -28.79 7.75 19.57
N GLU A 865 -29.56 8.79 19.23
CA GLU A 865 -29.08 10.17 19.26
C GLU A 865 -29.99 11.14 20.02
N THR A 866 -29.48 12.35 20.22
CA THR A 866 -30.18 13.50 20.80
C THR A 866 -29.69 14.77 20.13
N TYR A 867 -30.58 15.75 19.99
CA TYR A 867 -30.24 17.08 19.45
C TYR A 867 -30.26 18.10 20.56
N TYR A 868 -29.09 18.66 20.88
CA TYR A 868 -28.98 19.86 21.68
C TYR A 868 -28.81 21.07 20.76
N ILE A 869 -29.71 22.05 20.85
CA ILE A 869 -29.69 23.21 19.97
C ILE A 869 -28.68 24.22 20.51
N VAL A 870 -27.51 24.31 19.88
CA VAL A 870 -26.42 25.19 20.32
C VAL A 870 -26.65 26.63 19.88
N GLU A 871 -27.16 26.81 18.66
CA GLU A 871 -27.43 28.15 18.12
C GLU A 871 -28.61 28.12 17.15
N THR A 872 -29.36 29.23 17.07
CA THR A 872 -30.44 29.43 16.10
C THR A 872 -30.23 30.73 15.36
N LYS A 873 -30.71 30.84 14.13
CA LYS A 873 -30.58 32.06 13.33
C LYS A 873 -31.23 33.28 13.99
N GLN A 874 -32.31 33.08 14.74
CA GLN A 874 -32.95 34.14 15.48
C GLN A 874 -31.98 34.74 16.51
N HIS A 875 -31.40 33.90 17.38
CA HIS A 875 -30.45 34.34 18.39
C HIS A 875 -29.16 34.89 17.76
N TRP A 876 -28.60 34.19 16.77
CA TRP A 876 -27.39 34.62 16.06
C TRP A 876 -27.53 35.99 15.38
N LYS A 877 -28.70 36.33 14.81
CA LYS A 877 -28.93 37.63 14.12
C LYS A 877 -29.44 38.75 15.03
N GLU A 878 -30.10 38.43 16.14
CA GLU A 878 -30.39 39.41 17.21
C GLU A 878 -29.08 40.00 17.78
N GLU A 879 -27.97 39.25 17.71
CA GLU A 879 -26.64 39.76 18.00
C GLU A 879 -26.04 40.69 16.92
N HIS A 880 -26.53 40.61 15.67
CA HIS A 880 -25.95 41.24 14.47
C HIS A 880 -26.87 42.25 13.74
N ASN A 881 -27.94 42.75 14.37
CA ASN A 881 -28.85 43.82 13.88
C ASN A 881 -29.46 43.61 12.47
N ASN A 882 -30.28 42.58 12.24
CA ASN A 882 -30.99 42.39 10.96
C ASN A 882 -32.43 41.83 11.11
N ASP A 883 -33.36 42.25 10.23
CA ASP A 883 -34.83 42.16 10.39
C ASP A 883 -35.50 40.79 10.08
N ASN A 884 -34.75 39.74 9.69
CA ASN A 884 -35.37 38.51 9.20
C ASN A 884 -35.43 37.38 10.25
N LYS A 885 -36.60 37.19 10.87
CA LYS A 885 -36.91 36.14 11.86
C LYS A 885 -37.35 34.83 11.19
N ALA A 886 -36.44 34.15 10.51
CA ALA A 886 -36.70 32.77 10.08
C ALA A 886 -36.62 31.85 11.30
N SER A 887 -37.72 31.16 11.65
CA SER A 887 -37.76 30.23 12.78
C SER A 887 -37.00 28.92 12.47
N ALA A 888 -36.25 28.44 13.46
CA ALA A 888 -35.61 27.13 13.44
C ALA A 888 -36.60 26.05 13.91
N HIS A 889 -36.50 24.84 13.36
CA HIS A 889 -37.39 23.73 13.71
C HIS A 889 -36.66 22.39 13.60
N VAL A 890 -37.15 21.40 14.33
CA VAL A 890 -36.74 19.99 14.21
C VAL A 890 -37.94 19.19 13.69
N TYR A 891 -37.73 18.40 12.64
CA TYR A 891 -38.70 17.41 12.21
C TYR A 891 -38.54 16.18 13.09
N LEU A 892 -39.55 15.79 13.86
CA LEU A 892 -39.41 14.72 14.85
C LEU A 892 -40.75 14.04 15.13
N GLY A 893 -40.81 12.73 14.90
CA GLY A 893 -42.01 11.93 15.13
C GLY A 893 -43.11 12.15 14.07
N PHE A 894 -44.06 11.23 14.03
CA PHE A 894 -45.14 11.26 13.05
C PHE A 894 -46.33 12.09 13.51
N GLN A 895 -47.14 12.54 12.55
CA GLN A 895 -48.47 13.09 12.82
C GLN A 895 -49.39 12.04 13.47
N ASP A 896 -50.38 12.48 14.24
CA ASP A 896 -51.23 11.59 15.03
C ASP A 896 -51.99 10.55 14.20
N ASN A 897 -52.39 10.94 12.99
CA ASN A 897 -53.19 10.17 12.04
C ASN A 897 -52.38 9.69 10.82
N VAL A 898 -51.06 9.51 10.96
CA VAL A 898 -50.23 9.01 9.86
C VAL A 898 -50.70 7.62 9.41
N ASP A 899 -50.83 7.41 8.11
CA ASP A 899 -50.99 6.09 7.50
C ASP A 899 -49.60 5.61 7.00
N PRO A 900 -49.05 4.52 7.56
CA PRO A 900 -47.75 3.98 7.16
C PRO A 900 -47.65 3.61 5.67
N GLU A 901 -48.72 3.04 5.09
CA GLU A 901 -48.72 2.62 3.69
C GLU A 901 -48.79 3.85 2.78
N GLU A 902 -49.62 4.84 3.14
CA GLU A 902 -49.68 6.09 2.40
C GLU A 902 -48.33 6.82 2.40
N PHE A 903 -47.64 6.86 3.54
CA PHE A 903 -46.31 7.44 3.65
C PHE A 903 -45.28 6.69 2.79
N HIS A 904 -45.30 5.35 2.82
CA HIS A 904 -44.42 4.53 1.99
C HIS A 904 -44.63 4.79 0.50
N GLN A 905 -45.89 4.79 0.04
CA GLN A 905 -46.22 5.07 -1.35
C GLN A 905 -45.83 6.49 -1.76
N ALA A 906 -45.94 7.47 -0.85
CA ALA A 906 -45.52 8.85 -1.11
C ALA A 906 -44.00 8.95 -1.29
N LEU A 907 -43.20 8.23 -0.49
CA LEU A 907 -41.74 8.16 -0.64
C LEU A 907 -41.34 7.51 -1.98
N LEU A 908 -41.96 6.38 -2.32
CA LEU A 908 -41.69 5.66 -3.57
C LEU A 908 -42.08 6.50 -4.80
N SER A 909 -43.23 7.17 -4.74
CA SER A 909 -43.69 8.07 -5.81
C SER A 909 -42.76 9.28 -5.96
N SER A 910 -42.34 9.90 -4.84
CA SER A 910 -41.36 11.00 -4.84
C SER A 910 -40.05 10.60 -5.53
N ARG A 911 -39.51 9.41 -5.19
CA ARG A 911 -38.29 8.88 -5.79
C ARG A 911 -38.45 8.62 -7.29
N ARG A 912 -39.55 7.96 -7.69
CA ARG A 912 -39.80 7.56 -9.09
C ARG A 912 -40.09 8.75 -9.99
N GLU A 913 -40.88 9.70 -9.50
CA GLU A 913 -41.40 10.83 -10.28
C GLU A 913 -40.56 12.10 -10.09
N GLN A 914 -39.55 12.07 -9.23
CA GLN A 914 -38.74 13.23 -8.82
C GLN A 914 -39.62 14.42 -8.40
N LYS A 915 -40.66 14.13 -7.62
CA LYS A 915 -41.59 15.12 -7.09
C LYS A 915 -41.37 15.32 -5.60
N GLU A 916 -41.38 16.56 -5.14
CA GLU A 916 -41.19 16.86 -3.72
C GLU A 916 -42.27 16.23 -2.84
N LEU A 917 -41.84 15.75 -1.67
CA LEU A 917 -42.73 15.20 -0.65
C LEU A 917 -43.20 16.32 0.26
N ASN A 918 -44.51 16.41 0.50
CA ASN A 918 -45.03 17.25 1.58
C ASN A 918 -44.75 16.58 2.93
N VAL A 919 -43.58 16.89 3.51
CA VAL A 919 -43.08 16.27 4.74
C VAL A 919 -44.01 16.51 5.94
N GLU A 920 -44.51 17.73 6.11
CA GLU A 920 -45.33 18.12 7.28
C GLU A 920 -46.69 17.42 7.34
N LYS A 921 -47.16 16.87 6.20
CA LYS A 921 -48.34 16.00 6.17
C LYS A 921 -48.14 14.72 7.00
N TYR A 922 -46.92 14.21 7.07
CA TYR A 922 -46.61 12.92 7.69
C TYR A 922 -45.81 13.08 8.99
N ILE A 923 -44.95 14.09 9.08
CA ILE A 923 -43.96 14.27 10.15
C ILE A 923 -44.22 15.59 10.86
N GLN A 924 -44.09 15.60 12.19
CA GLN A 924 -44.27 16.82 12.98
C GLN A 924 -43.06 17.75 12.80
N SER A 925 -43.33 19.06 12.67
CA SER A 925 -42.32 20.13 12.65
C SER A 925 -42.41 20.90 13.96
N ILE A 926 -41.39 20.81 14.79
CA ILE A 926 -41.38 21.36 16.15
C ILE A 926 -40.46 22.58 16.17
N PRO A 927 -40.94 23.77 16.57
CA PRO A 927 -40.07 24.93 16.77
C PRO A 927 -38.95 24.66 17.76
N SER A 928 -37.74 25.12 17.46
CA SER A 928 -36.56 24.96 18.31
C SER A 928 -35.98 26.31 18.73
N ASN A 929 -35.51 26.38 19.98
CA ASN A 929 -34.79 27.50 20.56
C ASN A 929 -33.40 27.05 21.02
N MET A 930 -32.49 28.01 21.21
CA MET A 930 -31.20 27.75 21.85
C MET A 930 -31.42 27.04 23.19
N HIS A 931 -30.60 26.02 23.46
CA HIS A 931 -30.63 25.16 24.63
C HIS A 931 -31.84 24.22 24.77
N ASP A 932 -32.69 24.11 23.74
CA ASP A 932 -33.65 23.01 23.66
C ASP A 932 -32.91 21.66 23.48
N PHE A 933 -33.49 20.60 24.04
CA PHE A 933 -32.91 19.25 23.99
C PHE A 933 -33.95 18.23 23.55
N PHE A 934 -33.73 17.61 22.39
CA PHE A 934 -34.64 16.63 21.77
C PHE A 934 -34.05 15.23 21.81
N LEU A 935 -34.91 14.24 22.05
CA LEU A 935 -34.55 12.84 22.26
C LEU A 935 -34.90 12.02 21.01
N ILE A 936 -33.92 11.32 20.45
CA ILE A 936 -34.10 10.57 19.20
C ILE A 936 -33.68 9.12 19.47
N PRO A 937 -34.52 8.33 20.15
CA PRO A 937 -34.30 6.89 20.22
C PRO A 937 -34.36 6.30 18.81
N ASN A 938 -33.69 5.17 18.61
CA ASN A 938 -33.74 4.36 17.40
C ASN A 938 -35.20 4.12 16.98
N GLU A 939 -35.38 3.85 15.70
CA GLU A 939 -36.69 3.70 15.04
C GLU A 939 -37.51 5.00 14.92
N THR A 940 -36.99 6.14 15.37
CA THR A 940 -37.69 7.44 15.29
C THR A 940 -37.41 8.15 13.97
N ILE A 941 -38.46 8.62 13.29
CA ILE A 941 -38.35 9.49 12.12
C ILE A 941 -37.92 10.91 12.57
N HIS A 942 -36.88 11.45 11.93
CA HIS A 942 -36.38 12.78 12.30
C HIS A 942 -35.58 13.46 11.17
N ALA A 943 -35.37 14.77 11.32
CA ALA A 943 -34.35 15.57 10.63
C ALA A 943 -34.14 16.92 11.33
N SER A 944 -32.90 17.41 11.36
CA SER A 944 -32.64 18.82 11.69
C SER A 944 -33.09 19.72 10.53
N GLY A 945 -33.92 20.72 10.84
CA GLY A 945 -34.35 21.74 9.89
C GLY A 945 -33.30 22.84 9.71
N GLN A 946 -33.49 23.70 8.71
CA GLN A 946 -32.63 24.84 8.41
C GLN A 946 -32.50 25.84 9.58
N ASN A 947 -31.43 26.66 9.50
CA ASN A 947 -31.24 27.86 10.32
C ASN A 947 -30.90 27.61 11.80
N GLN A 948 -30.22 26.50 12.09
CA GLN A 948 -29.72 26.18 13.43
C GLN A 948 -28.41 25.38 13.40
N VAL A 949 -27.76 25.33 14.54
CA VAL A 949 -26.62 24.47 14.81
C VAL A 949 -27.00 23.51 15.91
N VAL A 950 -26.86 22.23 15.62
CA VAL A 950 -27.16 21.14 16.55
C VAL A 950 -25.86 20.51 17.01
N LEU A 951 -25.71 20.32 18.32
CA LEU A 951 -24.81 19.33 18.86
C LEU A 951 -25.57 18.01 18.94
N GLU A 952 -25.20 17.07 18.08
CA GLU A 952 -25.64 15.69 18.13
C GLU A 952 -24.83 14.97 19.20
N ILE A 953 -25.52 14.55 20.26
CA ILE A 953 -24.95 13.63 21.25
C ILE A 953 -25.56 12.27 20.97
N SER A 954 -24.73 11.27 20.65
CA SER A 954 -25.25 9.96 20.25
C SER A 954 -24.37 8.80 20.71
N ALA A 955 -24.93 7.60 20.62
CA ALA A 955 -24.14 6.38 20.57
C ALA A 955 -23.19 6.39 19.36
N THR A 956 -22.00 5.82 19.51
CA THR A 956 -20.89 6.01 18.57
C THR A 956 -21.07 5.55 17.12
N PRO A 957 -21.74 4.43 16.78
CA PRO A 957 -21.92 4.03 15.38
C PRO A 957 -22.53 5.16 14.57
N TYR A 958 -21.88 5.63 13.50
CA TYR A 958 -22.22 6.91 12.85
C TYR A 958 -22.66 6.80 11.40
N ILE A 959 -22.39 5.68 10.75
CA ILE A 959 -22.70 5.49 9.33
C ILE A 959 -24.13 5.00 9.08
N TYR A 960 -24.84 4.49 10.10
CA TYR A 960 -26.10 3.76 9.94
C TYR A 960 -27.34 4.67 9.93
N THR A 961 -27.40 5.50 8.88
CA THR A 961 -28.49 6.45 8.67
C THR A 961 -29.36 6.03 7.48
N PHE A 962 -30.61 5.63 7.73
CA PHE A 962 -31.56 5.28 6.67
C PHE A 962 -32.29 6.52 6.17
N LYS A 963 -31.73 7.15 5.15
CA LYS A 963 -32.34 8.29 4.46
C LYS A 963 -33.59 7.85 3.71
N LEU A 964 -34.74 8.38 4.08
CA LEU A 964 -36.04 8.10 3.44
C LEU A 964 -36.36 9.16 2.38
N TYR A 965 -36.07 10.43 2.67
CA TYR A 965 -36.27 11.54 1.74
C TYR A 965 -35.21 12.61 1.95
N ASP A 966 -34.72 13.21 0.86
CA ASP A 966 -33.65 14.20 0.92
C ASP A 966 -33.91 15.43 0.05
N TRP A 967 -35.17 15.89 0.01
CA TRP A 967 -35.52 17.17 -0.62
C TRP A 967 -35.17 17.25 -2.11
N LEU A 968 -35.04 16.09 -2.78
CA LEU A 968 -34.55 15.96 -4.17
C LEU A 968 -33.22 16.69 -4.42
N ARG A 969 -32.41 16.84 -3.37
CA ARG A 969 -31.17 17.59 -3.43
C ARG A 969 -30.05 16.77 -4.06
N LEU A 970 -29.23 17.45 -4.85
CA LEU A 970 -28.00 16.88 -5.40
C LEU A 970 -26.88 16.89 -4.35
N GLY A 971 -26.09 15.82 -4.34
CA GLY A 971 -24.82 15.74 -3.63
C GLY A 971 -23.77 16.70 -4.19
N LEU A 972 -22.60 16.72 -3.56
CA LEU A 972 -21.47 17.52 -4.03
C LEU A 972 -20.89 17.01 -5.36
N ASP A 973 -21.21 15.76 -5.72
CA ASP A 973 -20.92 15.11 -6.99
C ASP A 973 -21.92 15.45 -8.11
N GLY A 974 -23.00 16.17 -7.80
CA GLY A 974 -24.05 16.51 -8.74
C GLY A 974 -25.11 15.42 -8.97
N HIS A 975 -25.06 14.30 -8.23
CA HIS A 975 -26.04 13.22 -8.32
C HIS A 975 -27.01 13.24 -7.13
N LEU A 976 -28.20 12.64 -7.29
CA LEU A 976 -29.11 12.45 -6.15
C LEU A 976 -28.47 11.53 -5.11
N ARG A 977 -28.61 11.87 -3.83
CA ARG A 977 -28.06 11.05 -2.76
C ARG A 977 -28.82 9.72 -2.61
N PRO A 978 -28.14 8.62 -2.23
CA PRO A 978 -28.79 7.34 -1.97
C PRO A 978 -29.87 7.44 -0.90
N LEU A 979 -31.02 6.81 -1.18
CA LEU A 979 -32.11 6.62 -0.23
C LEU A 979 -32.20 5.13 0.13
N ASN A 980 -32.64 4.84 1.36
CA ASN A 980 -32.78 3.49 1.93
C ASN A 980 -34.22 3.30 2.41
N ILE A 981 -35.20 3.53 1.53
CA ILE A 981 -36.63 3.60 1.90
C ILE A 981 -37.08 2.30 2.56
N GLU A 982 -36.83 1.15 1.93
CA GLU A 982 -37.28 -0.16 2.45
C GLU A 982 -36.64 -0.51 3.79
N ARG A 983 -35.36 -0.19 3.99
CA ARG A 983 -34.67 -0.41 5.27
C ARG A 983 -35.23 0.50 6.37
N GLY A 984 -35.49 1.76 6.03
CA GLY A 984 -36.13 2.72 6.92
C GLY A 984 -37.53 2.25 7.32
N MET A 985 -38.38 1.87 6.35
CA MET A 985 -39.74 1.38 6.61
C MET A 985 -39.77 0.16 7.53
N LYS A 986 -38.80 -0.76 7.43
CA LYS A 986 -38.65 -1.92 8.33
C LYS A 986 -38.26 -1.55 9.77
N ASN A 987 -37.75 -0.35 10.00
CA ASN A 987 -37.24 0.11 11.28
C ASN A 987 -38.03 1.30 11.85
N LEU A 988 -39.13 1.74 11.25
CA LEU A 988 -39.87 2.91 11.73
C LEU A 988 -40.90 2.55 12.80
N LYS A 989 -40.92 3.32 13.89
CA LYS A 989 -42.00 3.32 14.89
C LYS A 989 -42.97 4.46 14.63
N PHE A 990 -44.11 4.13 14.04
CA PHE A 990 -45.15 5.09 13.63
C PHE A 990 -45.94 5.70 14.79
N ASP A 991 -45.79 5.19 16.01
CA ASP A 991 -46.43 5.71 17.23
C ASP A 991 -45.58 6.79 17.94
N ARG A 992 -44.35 7.06 17.48
CA ARG A 992 -43.52 8.15 18.03
C ARG A 992 -44.12 9.51 17.72
N ARG A 993 -44.21 10.38 18.73
CA ARG A 993 -44.70 11.76 18.64
C ARG A 993 -43.64 12.73 19.12
N GLY A 994 -43.49 13.84 18.41
CA GLY A 994 -42.40 14.80 18.61
C GLY A 994 -42.40 15.49 19.97
N GLU A 995 -43.54 16.00 20.43
CA GLU A 995 -43.63 16.71 21.72
C GLU A 995 -43.28 15.80 22.92
N GLN A 996 -43.54 14.50 22.83
CA GLN A 996 -43.16 13.53 23.87
C GLN A 996 -41.66 13.25 23.92
N LEU A 997 -40.93 13.68 22.88
CA LEU A 997 -39.51 13.49 22.70
C LEU A 997 -38.72 14.78 22.97
N ARG A 998 -39.36 15.84 23.46
CA ARG A 998 -38.67 17.03 24.00
C ARG A 998 -38.32 16.77 25.47
N CYS A 999 -37.03 16.84 25.82
CA CYS A 999 -36.56 16.64 27.19
C CYS A 999 -37.14 17.70 28.14
N GLN A 1000 -37.44 17.28 29.37
CA GLN A 1000 -37.84 18.15 30.46
C GLN A 1000 -36.70 18.20 31.50
N PRO A 1001 -35.90 19.29 31.55
CA PRO A 1001 -34.80 19.39 32.49
C PRO A 1001 -35.26 19.38 33.95
N ILE A 1002 -34.48 18.75 34.83
CA ILE A 1002 -34.74 18.66 36.26
C ILE A 1002 -33.61 19.39 37.00
N THR A 1003 -33.90 20.47 37.71
CA THR A 1003 -32.90 21.17 38.54
C THR A 1003 -32.52 20.29 39.74
N MET A 1004 -31.26 19.87 39.79
CA MET A 1004 -30.71 18.99 40.84
C MET A 1004 -30.10 19.80 41.99
N LYS A 1005 -29.34 20.84 41.65
CA LYS A 1005 -28.69 21.74 42.61
C LYS A 1005 -28.78 23.17 42.12
N PHE A 1006 -29.04 24.08 43.03
CA PHE A 1006 -29.02 25.52 42.77
C PHE A 1006 -28.25 26.20 43.88
N GLU A 1007 -27.10 26.80 43.55
CA GLU A 1007 -26.32 27.62 44.48
C GLU A 1007 -26.53 29.09 44.10
N GLN A 1008 -27.29 29.80 44.94
CA GLN A 1008 -27.73 31.18 44.70
C GLN A 1008 -26.60 32.06 44.19
N GLU A 1009 -26.87 32.79 43.11
CA GLU A 1009 -25.96 33.76 42.47
C GLU A 1009 -24.65 33.18 41.90
N LYS A 1010 -24.43 31.86 41.97
CA LYS A 1010 -23.24 31.22 41.38
C LYS A 1010 -23.57 30.32 40.20
N TYR A 1011 -24.32 29.25 40.42
CA TYR A 1011 -24.57 28.26 39.37
C TYR A 1011 -25.81 27.39 39.63
N GLU A 1012 -26.31 26.79 38.57
CA GLU A 1012 -27.40 25.80 38.56
C GLU A 1012 -26.95 24.51 37.86
N GLU A 1013 -27.21 23.36 38.48
CA GLU A 1013 -27.02 22.03 37.89
C GLU A 1013 -28.38 21.44 37.53
N GLN A 1014 -28.57 21.12 36.25
CA GLN A 1014 -29.76 20.49 35.72
C GLN A 1014 -29.43 19.12 35.16
N TYR A 1015 -30.23 18.13 35.52
CA TYR A 1015 -30.22 16.80 34.92
C TYR A 1015 -31.17 16.77 33.71
N LEU A 1016 -30.66 16.33 32.57
CA LEU A 1016 -31.38 16.23 31.30
C LEU A 1016 -31.58 14.74 30.99
N PRO A 1017 -32.66 14.12 31.51
CA PRO A 1017 -32.90 12.70 31.29
C PRO A 1017 -33.09 12.42 29.81
N THR A 1018 -32.39 11.41 29.31
CA THR A 1018 -32.54 10.91 27.95
C THR A 1018 -33.62 9.83 27.87
N HIS A 1019 -33.90 9.33 26.66
CA HIS A 1019 -34.90 8.29 26.47
C HIS A 1019 -34.47 6.98 27.19
N ASN A 1020 -35.43 6.17 27.64
CA ASN A 1020 -35.15 4.89 28.33
C ASN A 1020 -34.40 3.85 27.47
N LEU A 1021 -34.25 4.08 26.17
CA LEU A 1021 -33.47 3.23 25.26
C LEU A 1021 -32.01 3.71 25.13
N HIS A 1022 -31.74 4.95 25.54
CA HIS A 1022 -30.39 5.50 25.55
C HIS A 1022 -29.63 4.99 26.77
N PHE A 1023 -28.36 4.63 26.59
CA PHE A 1023 -27.50 4.12 27.67
C PHE A 1023 -26.67 5.22 28.37
N TYR A 1024 -26.83 6.48 27.95
CA TYR A 1024 -26.15 7.65 28.52
C TYR A 1024 -27.18 8.68 28.96
N ASP A 1025 -26.79 9.62 29.83
CA ASP A 1025 -27.56 10.83 30.15
C ASP A 1025 -26.70 12.08 30.02
N VAL A 1026 -27.34 13.24 30.11
CA VAL A 1026 -26.68 14.54 30.03
C VAL A 1026 -27.02 15.36 31.26
N GLU A 1027 -26.04 16.12 31.74
CA GLU A 1027 -26.22 17.22 32.69
C GLU A 1027 -25.87 18.54 32.02
N ARG A 1028 -26.56 19.61 32.46
CA ARG A 1028 -26.31 20.98 32.05
C ARG A 1028 -25.96 21.80 33.28
N LEU A 1029 -24.77 22.38 33.26
CA LEU A 1029 -24.28 23.29 34.28
C LEU A 1029 -24.34 24.72 33.76
N ILE A 1030 -25.15 25.56 34.41
CA ILE A 1030 -25.35 26.96 34.07
C ILE A 1030 -24.61 27.79 35.12
N ILE A 1031 -23.54 28.48 34.73
CA ILE A 1031 -22.65 29.23 35.61
C ILE A 1031 -22.83 30.72 35.35
N GLN A 1032 -22.96 31.53 36.39
CA GLN A 1032 -22.97 32.98 36.25
C GLN A 1032 -21.62 33.49 35.73
N SER A 1033 -21.63 34.64 35.06
CA SER A 1033 -20.44 35.25 34.46
C SER A 1033 -19.55 35.94 35.51
N ASP A 1034 -18.92 35.14 36.38
CA ASP A 1034 -18.04 35.56 37.46
C ASP A 1034 -16.86 34.59 37.62
N GLU A 1035 -15.64 35.08 37.37
CA GLU A 1035 -14.39 34.32 37.44
C GLU A 1035 -14.02 33.88 38.88
N SER A 1036 -14.69 34.39 39.91
CA SER A 1036 -14.50 33.95 41.29
C SER A 1036 -15.22 32.63 41.61
N ILE A 1037 -16.09 32.15 40.72
CA ILE A 1037 -16.85 30.92 40.92
C ILE A 1037 -15.93 29.71 40.72
N GLU A 1038 -15.89 28.84 41.72
CA GLU A 1038 -15.22 27.53 41.66
C GLU A 1038 -16.23 26.42 41.91
N ILE A 1039 -16.26 25.42 41.03
CA ILE A 1039 -17.19 24.28 41.13
C ILE A 1039 -16.38 22.99 41.18
N VAL A 1040 -16.47 22.26 42.30
CA VAL A 1040 -15.79 20.97 42.47
C VAL A 1040 -16.74 19.85 42.09
N ARG A 1041 -16.29 18.93 41.23
CA ARG A 1041 -17.06 17.78 40.78
C ARG A 1041 -16.28 16.48 40.98
N SER A 1042 -17.04 15.42 41.20
CA SER A 1042 -16.55 14.04 41.23
C SER A 1042 -16.95 13.35 39.93
N THR A 1043 -16.07 12.52 39.37
CA THR A 1043 -16.40 11.66 38.22
C THR A 1043 -17.19 10.41 38.62
N GLU A 1044 -17.22 10.10 39.92
CA GLU A 1044 -17.90 8.92 40.44
C GLU A 1044 -17.44 7.63 39.74
N ASN A 1045 -16.17 7.56 39.33
CA ASN A 1045 -15.60 6.44 38.58
C ASN A 1045 -16.29 6.18 37.22
N ARG A 1046 -16.77 7.24 36.55
CA ARG A 1046 -17.25 7.24 35.16
C ARG A 1046 -16.53 8.35 34.39
N PHE A 1047 -16.39 8.25 33.07
CA PHE A 1047 -15.91 9.40 32.33
C PHE A 1047 -16.96 10.51 32.27
N HIS A 1048 -16.51 11.74 32.05
CA HIS A 1048 -17.36 12.86 31.69
C HIS A 1048 -16.95 13.39 30.32
N LEU A 1049 -17.86 13.36 29.35
CA LEU A 1049 -17.66 13.98 28.05
C LEU A 1049 -18.31 15.37 28.06
N CYS A 1050 -17.51 16.41 27.86
CA CYS A 1050 -17.90 17.78 28.16
C CYS A 1050 -17.77 18.69 26.93
N MET A 1051 -18.65 19.69 26.84
CA MET A 1051 -18.53 20.78 25.87
C MET A 1051 -19.13 22.07 26.43
N LEU A 1052 -18.42 23.19 26.25
CA LEU A 1052 -18.92 24.52 26.57
C LEU A 1052 -19.77 25.06 25.41
N VAL A 1053 -21.09 25.14 25.60
CA VAL A 1053 -22.08 25.54 24.58
C VAL A 1053 -22.61 26.97 24.76
N GLU A 1054 -22.17 27.69 25.79
CA GLU A 1054 -22.30 29.14 25.93
C GLU A 1054 -21.17 29.66 26.83
N GLY A 1055 -20.65 30.87 26.58
CA GLY A 1055 -19.55 31.49 27.32
C GLY A 1055 -18.22 31.47 26.54
N ASP A 1056 -17.18 32.12 27.09
CA ASP A 1056 -15.90 32.31 26.38
C ASP A 1056 -14.96 31.08 26.48
N ALA A 1057 -14.64 30.66 27.71
CA ALA A 1057 -13.81 29.50 28.02
C ALA A 1057 -14.04 28.97 29.45
N ILE A 1058 -13.63 27.73 29.69
CA ILE A 1058 -13.65 27.07 31.00
C ILE A 1058 -12.25 26.56 31.34
N GLU A 1059 -11.81 26.80 32.58
CA GLU A 1059 -10.61 26.21 33.17
C GLU A 1059 -10.97 24.95 33.96
N ILE A 1060 -10.12 23.93 33.84
CA ILE A 1060 -10.20 22.70 34.62
C ILE A 1060 -8.92 22.54 35.42
N GLU A 1061 -9.06 22.51 36.73
CA GLU A 1061 -8.02 22.15 37.68
C GLU A 1061 -8.21 20.70 38.12
N PHE A 1062 -7.16 19.88 38.02
CA PHE A 1062 -7.19 18.47 38.40
C PHE A 1062 -5.85 18.03 39.02
N ASN A 1063 -5.89 16.93 39.76
CA ASN A 1063 -4.70 16.34 40.39
C ASN A 1063 -4.06 15.28 39.48
N THR A 1064 -2.73 15.18 39.52
CA THR A 1064 -2.01 14.07 38.90
C THR A 1064 -1.93 12.86 39.83
N ILE A 1065 -1.98 11.64 39.28
CA ILE A 1065 -1.85 10.39 40.06
C ILE A 1065 -0.55 10.33 40.86
N ASP A 1066 0.55 10.83 40.30
CA ASP A 1066 1.89 10.70 40.91
C ASP A 1066 2.09 11.64 42.11
N ASN A 1067 1.24 12.66 42.27
CA ASN A 1067 1.32 13.59 43.38
C ASN A 1067 0.00 14.37 43.56
N ASP A 1068 -0.77 14.03 44.61
CA ASP A 1068 -2.00 14.74 45.00
C ASP A 1068 -1.78 16.23 45.36
N GLN A 1069 -0.52 16.67 45.49
CA GLN A 1069 -0.18 18.08 45.74
C GLN A 1069 0.12 18.88 44.47
N GLN A 1070 0.31 18.22 43.31
CA GLN A 1070 0.59 18.91 42.05
C GLN A 1070 -0.69 19.06 41.23
N LYS A 1071 -1.22 20.29 41.24
CA LYS A 1071 -2.37 20.70 40.45
C LYS A 1071 -1.96 21.04 39.03
N GLN A 1072 -2.70 20.53 38.05
CA GLN A 1072 -2.57 20.93 36.65
C GLN A 1072 -3.82 21.72 36.21
N LEU A 1073 -3.63 22.61 35.25
CA LEU A 1073 -4.66 23.45 34.66
C LEU A 1073 -4.75 23.16 33.16
N ARG A 1074 -5.97 22.99 32.65
CA ARG A 1074 -6.26 22.96 31.21
C ARG A 1074 -7.43 23.88 30.93
N GLN A 1075 -7.33 24.66 29.86
CA GLN A 1075 -8.37 25.56 29.41
C GLN A 1075 -9.02 25.00 28.14
N TYR A 1076 -10.34 25.13 28.06
CA TYR A 1076 -11.13 24.80 26.86
C TYR A 1076 -11.98 25.99 26.46
N ASN A 1077 -11.96 26.31 25.18
CA ASN A 1077 -12.72 27.43 24.63
C ASN A 1077 -14.17 27.01 24.34
N TYR A 1078 -15.01 28.00 24.08
CA TYR A 1078 -16.33 27.79 23.47
C TYR A 1078 -16.26 26.75 22.35
N ILE A 1079 -17.26 25.85 22.31
CA ILE A 1079 -17.46 24.75 21.36
C ILE A 1079 -16.36 23.68 21.30
N GLU A 1080 -15.32 23.75 22.14
CA GLU A 1080 -14.32 22.69 22.23
C GLU A 1080 -14.85 21.53 23.09
N THR A 1081 -14.81 20.33 22.53
CA THR A 1081 -15.14 19.11 23.27
C THR A 1081 -13.93 18.58 24.03
N PHE A 1082 -14.14 18.09 25.25
CA PHE A 1082 -13.09 17.44 26.01
C PHE A 1082 -13.64 16.32 26.89
N LEU A 1083 -12.81 15.31 27.13
CA LEU A 1083 -13.11 14.12 27.92
C LEU A 1083 -12.33 14.17 29.23
N ILE A 1084 -13.01 14.09 30.35
CA ILE A 1084 -12.40 13.83 31.65
C ILE A 1084 -12.48 12.31 31.90
N PRO A 1085 -11.35 11.59 31.87
CA PRO A 1085 -11.35 10.14 32.13
C PRO A 1085 -11.73 9.82 33.59
N ALA A 1086 -12.30 8.64 33.82
CA ALA A 1086 -12.72 8.20 35.15
C ALA A 1086 -11.57 8.11 36.18
N SER A 1087 -10.33 7.96 35.70
CA SER A 1087 -9.11 8.01 36.51
C SER A 1087 -8.92 9.34 37.24
N ILE A 1088 -9.46 10.44 36.72
CA ILE A 1088 -9.53 11.73 37.41
C ILE A 1088 -10.75 11.66 38.32
N THR A 1089 -10.54 11.36 39.60
CA THR A 1089 -11.64 11.15 40.54
C THR A 1089 -12.40 12.45 40.85
N GLN A 1090 -11.68 13.57 40.89
CA GLN A 1090 -12.23 14.90 41.14
C GLN A 1090 -11.53 15.95 40.28
N TYR A 1091 -12.28 16.98 39.90
CA TYR A 1091 -11.78 18.14 39.19
C TYR A 1091 -12.55 19.39 39.61
N ARG A 1092 -11.98 20.56 39.34
CA ARG A 1092 -12.58 21.85 39.64
C ARG A 1092 -12.70 22.68 38.36
N LEU A 1093 -13.86 23.31 38.18
CA LEU A 1093 -14.19 24.16 37.05
C LEU A 1093 -14.17 25.63 37.44
N ARG A 1094 -13.67 26.50 36.56
CA ARG A 1094 -13.76 27.97 36.67
C ARG A 1094 -14.09 28.59 35.31
N PRO A 1095 -15.04 29.54 35.21
CA PRO A 1095 -15.25 30.29 33.98
C PRO A 1095 -14.09 31.27 33.74
N ILE A 1096 -13.70 31.45 32.47
CA ILE A 1096 -12.71 32.45 32.05
C ILE A 1096 -13.39 33.43 31.10
N ILE A 1097 -13.27 34.74 31.35
CA ILE A 1097 -13.85 35.81 30.52
C ILE A 1097 -12.72 36.49 29.72
N LYS A 1098 -12.70 36.28 28.40
CA LYS A 1098 -11.56 36.71 27.55
C LYS A 1098 -11.60 38.19 27.15
N ASN A 1099 -12.78 38.83 27.09
CA ASN A 1099 -12.94 40.19 26.56
C ASN A 1099 -13.56 41.17 27.57
N GLN A 1100 -12.73 41.75 28.45
CA GLN A 1100 -13.20 42.75 29.43
C GLN A 1100 -13.55 44.13 28.82
N ASN A 1101 -13.14 44.42 27.58
CA ASN A 1101 -13.24 45.75 26.93
C ASN A 1101 -14.37 45.90 25.88
N ASN A 1102 -15.14 44.85 25.56
CA ASN A 1102 -16.29 44.92 24.63
C ASN A 1102 -17.62 45.04 25.39
N LYS A 1103 -18.61 45.71 24.78
CA LYS A 1103 -19.91 46.06 25.41
C LYS A 1103 -20.85 44.88 25.72
N LYS A 1104 -20.50 43.63 25.39
CA LYS A 1104 -21.29 42.43 25.70
C LYS A 1104 -20.40 41.38 26.39
N LYS A 1105 -20.35 41.41 27.72
CA LYS A 1105 -19.86 40.26 28.51
C LYS A 1105 -20.83 39.08 28.29
N PRO A 1106 -20.35 37.82 28.25
CA PRO A 1106 -21.26 36.67 28.28
C PRO A 1106 -22.12 36.78 29.55
N ARG A 1107 -23.42 36.54 29.42
CA ARG A 1107 -24.34 36.65 30.57
C ARG A 1107 -24.17 35.47 31.53
N GLN A 1108 -23.80 34.31 31.00
CA GLN A 1108 -23.61 33.06 31.70
C GLN A 1108 -22.67 32.16 30.88
N PHE A 1109 -22.29 31.02 31.46
CA PHE A 1109 -21.60 29.93 30.80
C PHE A 1109 -22.49 28.68 30.91
N VAL A 1110 -22.58 27.90 29.83
CA VAL A 1110 -23.36 26.65 29.81
C VAL A 1110 -22.46 25.51 29.40
N LEU A 1111 -22.20 24.59 30.33
CA LEU A 1111 -21.40 23.39 30.11
C LEU A 1111 -22.31 22.16 30.08
N LEU A 1112 -22.19 21.35 29.03
CA LEU A 1112 -22.82 20.04 28.95
C LEU A 1112 -21.87 18.96 29.43
N ILE A 1113 -22.41 17.96 30.12
CA ILE A 1113 -21.67 16.80 30.63
C ILE A 1113 -22.46 15.54 30.30
N ALA A 1114 -21.99 14.75 29.34
CA ALA A 1114 -22.54 13.44 29.00
C ALA A 1114 -21.78 12.32 29.73
N PHE A 1115 -22.53 11.33 30.23
CA PHE A 1115 -21.99 10.19 30.98
C PHE A 1115 -22.86 8.94 30.81
N LEU A 1116 -22.30 7.77 31.10
CA LEU A 1116 -23.04 6.50 31.05
C LEU A 1116 -23.98 6.34 32.24
N LYS A 1117 -25.18 5.78 31.97
CA LYS A 1117 -26.13 5.33 32.99
C LYS A 1117 -25.52 4.18 33.82
N TRP A 1118 -25.87 4.13 35.10
CA TRP A 1118 -25.42 3.04 35.99
C TRP A 1118 -25.96 1.67 35.62
N ASN A 1119 -27.11 1.61 34.95
CA ASN A 1119 -27.83 0.39 34.59
C ASN A 1119 -27.83 0.12 33.07
N CYS A 1120 -26.81 0.60 32.35
CA CYS A 1120 -26.75 0.49 30.89
C CYS A 1120 -26.68 -0.96 30.40
N GLU A 1121 -26.21 -1.91 31.22
CA GLU A 1121 -26.15 -3.33 30.89
C GLU A 1121 -27.52 -3.91 30.54
N LYS A 1122 -28.57 -3.49 31.24
CA LYS A 1122 -29.95 -3.97 31.01
C LYS A 1122 -30.51 -3.60 29.64
N LEU A 1123 -29.91 -2.61 28.96
CA LEU A 1123 -30.33 -2.16 27.64
C LEU A 1123 -29.62 -2.92 26.52
N LEU A 1124 -28.48 -3.54 26.82
CA LEU A 1124 -27.63 -4.23 25.86
C LEU A 1124 -27.74 -5.75 25.96
N ASP A 1125 -28.10 -6.28 27.13
CA ASP A 1125 -28.56 -7.67 27.32
C ASP A 1125 -29.92 -7.90 26.65
#